data_AF-A0A936KGV6-F1
#
_entry.id   AF-A0A936KGV6-F1
#
_cell.length_a   1.000
_cell.length_b   1.000
_cell.length_c   1.000
_cell.angle_alpha   90.00
_cell.angle_beta   90.00
_cell.angle_gamma   90.00
#
_symmetry.space_group_name_H-M   'P 1'
#
loop_
_entity.id
_entity.type
_entity.pdbx_description
1 polymer ?
#
loop_
_entity_poly.entity_id
_entity_poly.type
_entity_poly.pdbx_seq_one_letter_code
_entity_poly.pdbx_strand_id
1 'polypeptide(L)'
;MLNPPAGAMGGAWFLPRAELQTLLDLLQADGRKVIGPTVVDGAIVCEEIRRVDELPRGIGDEQAPGKYRLTRRQDERVFSHVVGPTSWKRYTYPPRVPTSTARHADGAVVSFRPVTPEIPKLAFVGVRACELAALAIQDRVFLGGPYIETDFQQRRRAALVIAVQCTTSASTCFCTSMGTGPEIKAGAGHDLALTELDDGFVLEAGTPAGAELLARLPATAANLDQSVAAVQAVAANRARIGQPLQTAGLRDRLLAQLEHPRWAEVANRCLSCGNCTLACPTCFCTSVERVTDLAGSEAVNERVWDSCFSPGFAKVAGGDFRSQPKHRYRQWLTHKFASWWDQFGSSGCTGCGRCITFCPVGIDVREELKAIAPAQPRPDVPKFEPIADDRQAYATARIVARHAETHDTTTLQLAGLDAAHTDGGPGQFVMVALPNHPAAAISVSRYLKPDGLLLTIRAAGPATKAIVELPVGATVGIRGPVGIGWPHEPAYGKDVVVVTGGTGLAPLRPLLDRFIAERAKFGAIRLFYGARTAADMLFTEELERWDRDGVFDITCRWLARHQAGTGGGAGRSTVSAIHHASWDGANAVAYVCGPERMMEATTIALAGRGVTRDRVYVTLERHMECGLGFCGHCQMGRFFICRDGPVFRLSDLGDVFGREGV
;
A
#
# COMPACT_ATOMS: atom_id res chain seq x y z
N MET A 1 37.50 -16.86 -31.26
CA MET A 1 36.10 -17.27 -30.97
C MET A 1 36.15 -18.72 -30.53
N LEU A 2 36.33 -18.95 -29.23
CA LEU A 2 36.11 -20.27 -28.62
C LEU A 2 34.72 -20.19 -28.00
N ASN A 3 33.83 -21.12 -28.36
CA ASN A 3 32.52 -21.21 -27.72
C ASN A 3 32.71 -21.41 -26.21
N PRO A 4 32.01 -20.65 -25.34
CA PRO A 4 32.07 -20.88 -23.91
C PRO A 4 31.57 -22.31 -23.60
N PRO A 5 32.13 -22.99 -22.59
CA PRO A 5 31.68 -24.33 -22.22
C PRO A 5 30.18 -24.31 -21.93
N ALA A 6 29.44 -25.16 -22.65
CA ALA A 6 28.01 -25.35 -22.46
C ALA A 6 27.77 -25.84 -21.01
N GLY A 7 27.32 -24.94 -20.13
CA GLY A 7 27.08 -25.22 -18.71
C GLY A 7 27.41 -24.07 -17.75
N ALA A 8 28.11 -23.02 -18.17
CA ALA A 8 28.46 -21.89 -17.29
C ALA A 8 27.30 -20.93 -16.98
N MET A 9 26.24 -20.95 -17.79
CA MET A 9 25.02 -20.17 -17.56
C MET A 9 24.06 -20.99 -16.69
N GLY A 10 23.91 -20.62 -15.41
CA GLY A 10 22.92 -21.20 -14.48
C GLY A 10 23.44 -22.21 -13.46
N GLY A 11 24.76 -22.44 -13.38
CA GLY A 11 25.39 -23.26 -12.32
C GLY A 11 26.16 -22.41 -11.31
N ALA A 12 26.25 -22.88 -10.06
CA ALA A 12 27.08 -22.27 -9.02
C ALA A 12 28.51 -22.82 -9.06
N TRP A 13 29.49 -21.94 -9.03
CA TRP A 13 30.92 -22.26 -9.07
C TRP A 13 31.60 -21.83 -7.77
N PHE A 14 32.75 -22.39 -7.45
CA PHE A 14 33.52 -22.05 -6.26
C PHE A 14 34.93 -21.61 -6.64
N LEU A 15 35.33 -20.42 -6.17
CA LEU A 15 36.68 -19.88 -6.30
C LEU A 15 37.33 -19.86 -4.91
N PRO A 16 38.45 -20.58 -4.71
CA PRO A 16 39.21 -20.49 -3.47
C PRO A 16 39.65 -19.04 -3.19
N ARG A 17 39.67 -18.63 -1.92
CA ARG A 17 40.03 -17.24 -1.55
C ARG A 17 41.39 -16.81 -2.10
N ALA A 18 42.36 -17.71 -2.14
CA ALA A 18 43.71 -17.47 -2.65
C ALA A 18 43.71 -17.02 -4.13
N GLU A 19 42.70 -17.42 -4.90
CA GLU A 19 42.57 -17.15 -6.32
C GLU A 19 41.81 -15.84 -6.63
N LEU A 20 41.44 -15.05 -5.61
CA LEU A 20 40.81 -13.76 -5.82
C LEU A 20 41.73 -12.79 -6.59
N GLN A 21 43.06 -12.93 -6.46
CA GLN A 21 44.01 -12.12 -7.21
C GLN A 21 43.91 -12.41 -8.72
N THR A 22 43.72 -13.68 -9.09
CA THR A 22 43.54 -14.12 -10.47
C THR A 22 42.34 -13.40 -11.11
N LEU A 23 41.25 -13.17 -10.38
CA LEU A 23 40.12 -12.36 -10.85
C LEU A 23 40.55 -10.91 -11.16
N LEU A 24 41.28 -10.25 -10.27
CA LEU A 24 41.74 -8.87 -10.48
C LEU A 24 42.72 -8.77 -11.65
N ASP A 25 43.62 -9.74 -11.79
CA ASP A 25 44.63 -9.79 -12.86
C ASP A 25 43.98 -9.98 -14.23
N LEU A 26 42.97 -10.84 -14.34
CA LEU A 26 42.21 -11.03 -15.60
C LEU A 26 41.47 -9.76 -16.01
N LEU A 27 40.86 -9.04 -15.06
CA LEU A 27 40.20 -7.77 -15.34
C LEU A 27 41.19 -6.70 -15.83
N GLN A 28 42.38 -6.64 -15.23
CA GLN A 28 43.45 -5.74 -15.64
C GLN A 28 44.02 -6.11 -17.01
N ALA A 29 44.21 -7.40 -17.29
CA ALA A 29 44.64 -7.90 -18.59
C ALA A 29 43.66 -7.57 -19.72
N ASP A 30 42.36 -7.46 -19.40
CA ASP A 30 41.32 -6.98 -20.32
C ASP A 30 41.35 -5.44 -20.52
N GLY A 31 42.35 -4.76 -19.96
CA GLY A 31 42.55 -3.31 -20.05
C GLY A 31 41.57 -2.50 -19.20
N ARG A 32 40.99 -3.11 -18.15
CA ARG A 32 40.03 -2.44 -17.27
C ARG A 32 40.71 -1.88 -16.04
N LYS A 33 40.33 -0.65 -15.68
CA LYS A 33 40.64 -0.09 -14.37
C LYS A 33 39.67 -0.69 -13.34
N VAL A 34 40.21 -1.44 -12.39
CA VAL A 34 39.42 -2.15 -11.38
C VAL A 34 39.15 -1.22 -10.21
N ILE A 35 37.87 -1.00 -9.92
CA ILE A 35 37.40 -0.20 -8.79
C ILE A 35 36.79 -1.15 -7.76
N GLY A 36 37.30 -1.12 -6.53
CA GLY A 36 36.84 -1.98 -5.45
C GLY A 36 36.89 -1.28 -4.08
N PRO A 37 36.35 -1.92 -3.03
CA PRO A 37 36.40 -1.37 -1.69
C PRO A 37 37.84 -1.34 -1.18
N THR A 38 38.26 -0.23 -0.57
CA THR A 38 39.55 -0.08 0.10
C THR A 38 39.44 0.91 1.25
N VAL A 39 40.38 0.89 2.19
CA VAL A 39 40.38 1.76 3.37
C VAL A 39 41.14 3.05 3.06
N VAL A 40 40.43 4.18 3.04
CA VAL A 40 41.01 5.53 2.89
C VAL A 40 40.45 6.42 3.98
N ASP A 41 41.32 7.18 4.65
CA ASP A 41 40.94 8.16 5.68
C ASP A 41 39.98 7.61 6.76
N GLY A 42 40.18 6.35 7.15
CA GLY A 42 39.37 5.69 8.18
C GLY A 42 37.95 5.28 7.72
N ALA A 43 37.71 5.19 6.41
CA ALA A 43 36.47 4.68 5.84
C ALA A 43 36.72 3.70 4.69
N ILE A 44 35.80 2.76 4.50
CA ILE A 44 35.79 1.89 3.32
C ILE A 44 35.13 2.64 2.17
N VAL A 45 35.91 3.02 1.16
CA VAL A 45 35.48 3.73 -0.05
C VAL A 45 35.75 2.86 -1.29
N CYS A 46 35.19 3.23 -2.44
CA CYS A 46 35.45 2.53 -3.69
C CYS A 46 36.47 3.32 -4.52
N GLU A 47 37.69 2.80 -4.66
CA GLU A 47 38.81 3.41 -5.40
C GLU A 47 39.46 2.37 -6.32
N GLU A 48 40.42 2.82 -7.13
CA GLU A 48 41.24 1.91 -7.94
C GLU A 48 42.01 0.94 -7.05
N ILE A 49 41.93 -0.35 -7.37
CA ILE A 49 42.71 -1.41 -6.74
C ILE A 49 43.39 -2.25 -7.82
N ARG A 50 44.57 -2.80 -7.51
CA ARG A 50 45.33 -3.69 -8.39
C ARG A 50 45.59 -5.04 -7.74
N ARG A 51 45.55 -5.09 -6.41
CA ARG A 51 45.91 -6.26 -5.63
C ARG A 51 44.88 -6.54 -4.53
N VAL A 52 44.78 -7.81 -4.14
CA VAL A 52 43.85 -8.27 -3.09
C VAL A 52 44.20 -7.72 -1.71
N ASP A 53 45.47 -7.39 -1.45
CA ASP A 53 45.92 -6.79 -0.19
C ASP A 53 45.41 -5.35 0.02
N GLU A 54 44.93 -4.68 -1.04
CA GLU A 54 44.29 -3.37 -0.98
C GLU A 54 42.81 -3.44 -0.55
N LEU A 55 42.19 -4.63 -0.60
CA LEU A 55 40.83 -4.85 -0.12
C LEU A 55 40.77 -4.80 1.42
N PRO A 56 39.62 -4.48 2.04
CA PRO A 56 39.48 -4.36 3.51
C PRO A 56 39.45 -5.73 4.21
N ARG A 57 40.56 -6.47 4.11
CA ARG A 57 40.70 -7.83 4.62
C ARG A 57 40.57 -7.88 6.14
N GLY A 58 39.54 -8.55 6.64
CA GLY A 58 39.23 -8.65 8.06
C GLY A 58 38.87 -7.30 8.70
N ILE A 59 38.41 -6.34 7.89
CA ILE A 59 37.96 -5.03 8.35
C ILE A 59 36.46 -4.95 8.09
N GLY A 60 35.71 -4.66 9.15
CA GLY A 60 34.28 -4.37 9.10
C GLY A 60 34.00 -2.93 9.48
N ASP A 61 32.72 -2.61 9.62
CA ASP A 61 32.26 -1.29 10.00
C ASP A 61 31.01 -1.36 10.89
N GLU A 62 30.92 -0.39 11.78
CA GLU A 62 29.74 -0.11 12.58
C GLU A 62 29.11 1.19 12.09
N GLN A 63 27.84 1.11 11.68
CA GLN A 63 27.07 2.29 11.28
C GLN A 63 25.80 2.46 12.11
N ALA A 64 25.53 3.70 12.51
CA ALA A 64 24.31 4.17 13.17
C ALA A 64 24.00 5.59 12.66
N PRO A 65 22.82 6.19 12.96
CA PRO A 65 22.53 7.56 12.56
C PRO A 65 23.64 8.54 12.99
N GLY A 66 24.29 9.17 12.01
CA GLY A 66 25.41 10.09 12.23
C GLY A 66 26.70 9.49 12.77
N LYS A 67 26.87 8.16 12.74
CA LYS A 67 28.06 7.47 13.26
C LYS A 67 28.56 6.42 12.27
N TYR A 68 29.86 6.46 12.03
CA TYR A 68 30.61 5.46 11.26
C TYR A 68 31.94 5.16 11.95
N ARG A 69 32.34 3.89 12.03
CA ARG A 69 33.64 3.48 12.56
C ARG A 69 34.07 2.15 11.96
N LEU A 70 35.35 2.02 11.61
CA LEU A 70 35.95 0.73 11.22
C LEU A 70 36.22 -0.15 12.45
N THR A 71 36.04 -1.44 12.29
CA THR A 71 36.32 -2.45 13.31
C THR A 71 37.17 -3.58 12.74
N ARG A 72 38.10 -4.11 13.54
CA ARG A 72 38.82 -5.34 13.17
C ARG A 72 37.90 -6.53 13.41
N ARG A 73 37.77 -7.39 12.42
CA ARG A 73 36.99 -8.63 12.50
C ARG A 73 37.88 -9.80 12.92
N GLN A 74 37.23 -10.88 13.35
CA GLN A 74 37.90 -12.15 13.68
C GLN A 74 38.12 -13.05 12.46
N ASP A 75 37.46 -12.75 11.34
CA ASP A 75 37.66 -13.42 10.06
C ASP A 75 38.50 -12.57 9.10
N GLU A 76 38.93 -13.17 8.00
CA GLU A 76 39.75 -12.53 6.95
C GLU A 76 38.93 -12.19 5.71
N ARG A 77 37.61 -12.04 5.88
CA ARG A 77 36.69 -11.70 4.80
C ARG A 77 36.94 -10.28 4.29
N VAL A 78 36.82 -10.07 2.98
CA VAL A 78 37.13 -8.81 2.28
C VAL A 78 35.87 -8.04 1.86
N PHE A 79 34.71 -8.68 1.83
CA PHE A 79 33.43 -8.05 1.52
C PHE A 79 32.44 -8.09 2.70
N SER A 80 32.90 -8.42 3.90
CA SER A 80 32.08 -8.43 5.12
C SER A 80 31.99 -7.06 5.79
N HIS A 81 31.67 -6.06 4.99
CA HIS A 81 31.43 -4.66 5.37
C HIS A 81 30.17 -4.12 4.65
N VAL A 82 29.59 -3.06 5.18
CA VAL A 82 28.43 -2.36 4.61
C VAL A 82 28.91 -1.27 3.64
N VAL A 83 27.99 -0.75 2.83
CA VAL A 83 28.29 0.33 1.89
C VAL A 83 28.82 1.58 2.63
N GLY A 84 29.93 2.13 2.14
CA GLY A 84 30.57 3.32 2.70
C GLY A 84 30.01 4.65 2.19
N PRO A 85 30.71 5.77 2.38
CA PRO A 85 30.20 7.11 2.02
C PRO A 85 30.11 7.34 0.51
N THR A 86 30.94 6.65 -0.28
CA THR A 86 30.95 6.75 -1.74
C THR A 86 30.02 5.71 -2.38
N SER A 87 29.53 6.03 -3.58
CA SER A 87 28.74 5.11 -4.41
C SER A 87 29.33 4.98 -5.81
N TRP A 88 28.96 3.91 -6.51
CA TRP A 88 29.39 3.64 -7.88
C TRP A 88 28.97 4.75 -8.87
N LYS A 89 27.97 5.56 -8.51
CA LYS A 89 27.57 6.78 -9.23
C LYS A 89 28.76 7.70 -9.54
N ARG A 90 29.79 7.78 -8.69
CA ARG A 90 30.98 8.61 -8.94
C ARG A 90 31.69 8.25 -10.26
N TYR A 91 31.56 7.01 -10.71
CA TYR A 91 32.23 6.50 -11.91
C TYR A 91 31.32 6.47 -13.13
N THR A 92 30.02 6.26 -12.94
CA THR A 92 29.03 6.30 -14.03
C THR A 92 28.48 7.70 -14.29
N TYR A 93 28.51 8.59 -13.29
CA TYR A 93 28.03 9.96 -13.34
C TYR A 93 28.96 10.88 -12.52
N PRO A 94 30.17 11.20 -13.02
CA PRO A 94 31.20 11.87 -12.23
C PRO A 94 30.77 13.23 -11.65
N PRO A 95 31.37 13.64 -10.51
CA PRO A 95 31.00 14.87 -9.82
C PRO A 95 31.29 16.14 -10.61
N ARG A 96 32.21 16.11 -11.58
CA ARG A 96 32.51 17.20 -12.51
C ARG A 96 32.73 16.60 -13.90
N VAL A 97 32.06 17.14 -14.91
CA VAL A 97 32.21 16.72 -16.32
C VAL A 97 32.15 17.96 -17.23
N PRO A 98 33.21 18.25 -18.01
CA PRO A 98 33.17 19.27 -19.05
C PRO A 98 32.11 18.92 -20.11
N THR A 99 31.26 19.88 -20.48
CA THR A 99 30.15 19.65 -21.42
C THR A 99 30.34 20.39 -22.74
N SER A 100 30.86 21.62 -22.67
CA SER A 100 31.10 22.45 -23.85
C SER A 100 32.17 23.50 -23.57
N THR A 101 32.86 23.92 -24.62
CA THR A 101 33.67 25.13 -24.62
C THR A 101 32.94 26.24 -25.36
N ALA A 102 33.15 27.47 -24.93
CA ALA A 102 32.69 28.69 -25.57
C ALA A 102 33.90 29.55 -25.87
N ARG A 103 34.01 30.06 -27.10
CA ARG A 103 35.10 30.97 -27.50
C ARG A 103 34.53 32.26 -28.07
N HIS A 104 35.08 33.37 -27.60
CA HIS A 104 34.81 34.70 -28.12
C HIS A 104 35.91 35.09 -29.12
N ALA A 105 35.52 35.32 -30.38
CA ALA A 105 36.39 35.93 -31.39
C ALA A 105 35.94 37.38 -31.62
N ASP A 106 36.87 38.33 -31.45
CA ASP A 106 36.74 39.76 -31.76
C ASP A 106 35.51 40.47 -31.15
N GLY A 107 35.04 40.03 -29.97
CA GLY A 107 34.00 40.70 -29.18
C GLY A 107 32.55 40.56 -29.69
N ALA A 108 32.33 40.04 -30.91
CA ALA A 108 31.00 39.90 -31.51
C ALA A 108 30.62 38.46 -31.88
N VAL A 109 31.59 37.56 -32.09
CA VAL A 109 31.33 36.18 -32.51
C VAL A 109 31.58 35.22 -31.36
N VAL A 110 30.55 34.49 -30.95
CA VAL A 110 30.63 33.42 -29.95
C VAL A 110 30.44 32.08 -30.63
N SER A 111 31.37 31.15 -30.41
CA SER A 111 31.25 29.76 -30.89
C SER A 111 31.17 28.79 -29.71
N PHE A 112 30.34 27.76 -29.83
CA PHE A 112 30.21 26.69 -28.84
C PHE A 112 30.64 25.36 -29.46
N ARG A 113 31.42 24.57 -28.72
CA ARG A 113 31.81 23.21 -29.14
C ARG A 113 31.54 22.23 -28.01
N PRO A 114 30.93 21.07 -28.28
CA PRO A 114 30.77 20.03 -27.26
C PRO A 114 32.14 19.46 -26.87
N VAL A 115 32.27 19.07 -25.61
CA VAL A 115 33.42 18.28 -25.14
C VAL A 115 33.00 16.83 -25.03
N THR A 116 33.72 15.93 -25.69
CA THR A 116 33.54 14.49 -25.53
C THR A 116 34.52 13.99 -24.47
N PRO A 117 34.04 13.54 -23.30
CA PRO A 117 34.92 13.04 -22.25
C PRO A 117 35.55 11.70 -22.64
N GLU A 118 36.79 11.48 -22.21
CA GLU A 118 37.41 10.16 -22.29
C GLU A 118 36.77 9.21 -21.28
N ILE A 119 36.40 8.02 -21.75
CA ILE A 119 35.68 7.03 -20.95
C ILE A 119 36.56 5.81 -20.74
N PRO A 120 37.08 5.61 -19.52
CA PRO A 120 37.89 4.43 -19.22
C PRO A 120 37.03 3.17 -19.24
N LYS A 121 37.62 2.04 -19.62
CA LYS A 121 37.03 0.72 -19.37
C LYS A 121 37.14 0.42 -17.88
N LEU A 122 36.00 0.20 -17.21
CA LEU A 122 35.96 -0.02 -15.77
C LEU A 122 35.53 -1.45 -15.44
N ALA A 123 35.98 -1.94 -14.30
CA ALA A 123 35.43 -3.12 -13.63
C ALA A 123 35.08 -2.76 -12.18
N PHE A 124 33.82 -2.87 -11.80
CA PHE A 124 33.35 -2.64 -10.43
C PHE A 124 33.34 -3.95 -9.67
N VAL A 125 34.08 -4.02 -8.55
CA VAL A 125 34.20 -5.21 -7.71
C VAL A 125 33.63 -4.93 -6.33
N GLY A 126 32.64 -5.71 -5.89
CA GLY A 126 32.00 -5.50 -4.58
C GLY A 126 30.67 -4.73 -4.64
N VAL A 127 30.01 -4.68 -5.81
CA VAL A 127 28.73 -3.97 -5.95
C VAL A 127 27.62 -4.71 -5.18
N ARG A 128 26.90 -4.01 -4.30
CA ARG A 128 25.82 -4.61 -3.50
C ARG A 128 24.48 -4.58 -4.22
N ALA A 129 23.54 -5.43 -3.83
CA ALA A 129 22.18 -5.45 -4.40
C ALA A 129 21.49 -4.07 -4.39
N CYS A 130 21.62 -3.31 -3.30
CA CYS A 130 21.04 -1.96 -3.20
C CYS A 130 21.75 -0.92 -4.07
N GLU A 131 23.00 -1.17 -4.49
CA GLU A 131 23.74 -0.36 -5.46
C GLU A 131 23.40 -0.74 -6.90
N LEU A 132 23.20 -2.03 -7.19
CA LEU A 132 22.67 -2.48 -8.48
C LEU A 132 21.30 -1.88 -8.75
N ALA A 133 20.41 -1.92 -7.75
CA ALA A 133 19.12 -1.23 -7.82
C ALA A 133 19.28 0.28 -8.03
N ALA A 134 20.33 0.89 -7.47
CA ALA A 134 20.61 2.31 -7.66
C ALA A 134 21.08 2.63 -9.09
N LEU A 135 21.93 1.79 -9.68
CA LEU A 135 22.34 1.91 -11.09
C LEU A 135 21.12 1.77 -12.02
N ALA A 136 20.28 0.76 -11.80
CA ALA A 136 19.04 0.59 -12.58
C ALA A 136 18.08 1.79 -12.43
N ILE A 137 18.07 2.41 -11.26
CA ILE A 137 17.33 3.65 -11.02
C ILE A 137 17.94 4.82 -11.84
N GLN A 138 19.27 4.95 -11.87
CA GLN A 138 19.94 5.97 -12.68
C GLN A 138 19.72 5.73 -14.18
N ASP A 139 19.67 4.47 -14.63
CA ASP A 139 19.34 4.12 -16.01
C ASP A 139 17.96 4.67 -16.40
N ARG A 140 16.95 4.57 -15.53
CA ARG A 140 15.62 5.17 -15.78
C ARG A 140 15.68 6.68 -15.92
N VAL A 141 16.45 7.35 -15.06
CA VAL A 141 16.55 8.81 -15.05
C VAL A 141 17.25 9.34 -16.30
N PHE A 142 18.38 8.72 -16.68
CA PHE A 142 19.25 9.25 -17.71
C PHE A 142 19.01 8.66 -19.10
N LEU A 143 18.37 7.49 -19.19
CA LEU A 143 18.15 6.78 -20.45
C LEU A 143 16.67 6.57 -20.78
N GLY A 144 15.76 6.78 -19.83
CA GLY A 144 14.32 6.53 -20.01
C GLY A 144 13.53 7.71 -20.58
N GLY A 145 14.12 8.91 -20.62
CA GLY A 145 13.47 10.13 -21.10
C GLY A 145 13.68 10.40 -22.61
N PRO A 146 13.06 11.47 -23.14
CA PRO A 146 13.26 11.89 -24.54
C PRO A 146 14.68 12.38 -24.83
N TYR A 147 15.44 12.74 -23.80
CA TYR A 147 16.85 13.12 -23.88
C TYR A 147 17.70 12.09 -23.14
N ILE A 148 18.70 11.57 -23.83
CA ILE A 148 19.62 10.57 -23.29
C ILE A 148 20.89 11.27 -22.81
N GLU A 149 21.28 11.00 -21.57
CA GLU A 149 22.58 11.42 -21.06
C GLU A 149 23.67 10.49 -21.63
N THR A 150 24.43 10.99 -22.61
CA THR A 150 25.35 10.19 -23.41
C THR A 150 26.63 9.80 -22.69
N ASP A 151 27.18 10.65 -21.83
CA ASP A 151 28.37 10.35 -21.01
C ASP A 151 28.07 9.22 -20.02
N PHE A 152 26.95 9.31 -19.30
CA PHE A 152 26.43 8.28 -18.42
C PHE A 152 26.19 6.97 -19.18
N GLN A 153 25.52 7.01 -20.33
CA GLN A 153 25.24 5.82 -21.12
C GLN A 153 26.53 5.08 -21.50
N GLN A 154 27.52 5.81 -21.98
CA GLN A 154 28.79 5.24 -22.42
C GLN A 154 29.59 4.69 -21.23
N ARG A 155 29.67 5.42 -20.11
CA ARG A 155 30.29 4.92 -18.86
C ARG A 155 29.61 3.68 -18.32
N ARG A 156 28.27 3.67 -18.32
CA ARG A 156 27.45 2.54 -17.85
C ARG A 156 27.67 1.28 -18.69
N ARG A 157 27.82 1.42 -20.02
CA ARG A 157 28.13 0.33 -20.95
C ARG A 157 29.58 -0.15 -20.86
N ALA A 158 30.52 0.75 -20.56
CA ALA A 158 31.94 0.41 -20.44
C ALA A 158 32.28 -0.34 -19.15
N ALA A 159 31.42 -0.26 -18.12
CA ALA A 159 31.61 -0.92 -16.83
C ALA A 159 31.19 -2.39 -16.84
N LEU A 160 32.13 -3.27 -16.48
CA LEU A 160 31.84 -4.66 -16.07
C LEU A 160 31.53 -4.68 -14.57
N VAL A 161 30.48 -5.37 -14.16
CA VAL A 161 29.94 -5.32 -12.79
C VAL A 161 30.06 -6.68 -12.10
N ILE A 162 30.99 -6.77 -11.16
CA ILE A 162 31.19 -7.90 -10.25
C ILE A 162 30.51 -7.59 -8.92
N ALA A 163 29.30 -8.12 -8.75
CA ALA A 163 28.46 -7.90 -7.60
C ALA A 163 28.77 -8.90 -6.48
N VAL A 164 28.54 -8.50 -5.22
CA VAL A 164 28.73 -9.36 -4.05
C VAL A 164 27.46 -9.40 -3.22
N GLN A 165 26.96 -10.61 -2.95
CA GLN A 165 25.83 -10.84 -2.08
C GLN A 165 26.08 -10.23 -0.70
N CYS A 166 25.07 -9.56 -0.15
CA CYS A 166 25.23 -8.85 1.10
C CYS A 166 25.00 -9.82 2.28
N THR A 167 26.09 -10.27 2.91
CA THR A 167 26.06 -11.15 4.09
C THR A 167 26.20 -10.38 5.41
N THR A 168 26.43 -9.06 5.34
CA THR A 168 26.43 -8.17 6.49
C THR A 168 25.51 -6.94 6.33
N SER A 169 25.18 -6.25 7.42
CA SER A 169 24.25 -5.13 7.49
C SER A 169 24.52 -4.29 8.73
N ALA A 170 24.24 -3.01 8.63
CA ALA A 170 24.27 -2.08 9.75
C ALA A 170 22.86 -1.77 10.26
N SER A 171 22.79 -1.10 11.42
CA SER A 171 21.51 -0.66 12.03
C SER A 171 20.72 0.32 11.15
N THR A 172 21.39 0.98 10.20
CA THR A 172 20.81 1.95 9.26
C THR A 172 20.26 1.31 7.99
N CYS A 173 20.49 0.02 7.76
CA CYS A 173 20.00 -0.67 6.55
C CYS A 173 18.48 -0.90 6.61
N PHE A 174 17.81 -0.75 5.46
CA PHE A 174 16.39 -1.07 5.28
C PHE A 174 16.06 -1.44 3.82
N CYS A 175 17.02 -1.97 3.07
CA CYS A 175 16.85 -2.38 1.67
C CYS A 175 15.79 -3.49 1.50
N THR A 176 15.54 -4.28 2.54
CA THR A 176 14.44 -5.26 2.62
C THR A 176 13.08 -4.58 2.52
N SER A 177 12.85 -3.48 3.25
CA SER A 177 11.63 -2.67 3.17
C SER A 177 11.42 -2.05 1.79
N MET A 178 12.50 -1.75 1.08
CA MET A 178 12.47 -1.20 -0.28
C MET A 178 12.42 -2.27 -1.37
N GLY A 179 12.60 -3.56 -1.03
CA GLY A 179 12.64 -4.67 -1.99
C GLY A 179 13.89 -4.70 -2.90
N THR A 180 14.96 -4.02 -2.50
CA THR A 180 16.19 -3.80 -3.29
C THR A 180 17.41 -4.59 -2.80
N GLY A 181 17.23 -5.46 -1.79
CA GLY A 181 18.27 -6.33 -1.25
C GLY A 181 17.75 -7.13 -0.04
N PRO A 182 18.65 -7.76 0.73
CA PRO A 182 20.12 -7.83 0.55
C PRO A 182 20.60 -8.72 -0.62
N GLU A 183 19.75 -9.60 -1.13
CA GLU A 183 20.01 -10.53 -2.22
C GLU A 183 20.08 -9.80 -3.56
N ILE A 184 21.08 -10.15 -4.36
CA ILE A 184 21.15 -9.85 -5.78
C ILE A 184 20.11 -10.73 -6.48
N LYS A 185 19.17 -10.09 -7.17
CA LYS A 185 18.14 -10.77 -7.95
C LYS A 185 18.68 -11.15 -9.33
N ALA A 186 18.17 -12.23 -9.90
CA ALA A 186 18.39 -12.55 -11.30
C ALA A 186 18.03 -11.35 -12.19
N GLY A 187 18.90 -11.02 -13.15
CA GLY A 187 18.70 -9.86 -14.04
C GLY A 187 18.94 -8.49 -13.40
N ALA A 188 19.52 -8.39 -12.19
CA ALA A 188 19.80 -7.11 -11.53
C ALA A 188 20.93 -6.27 -12.16
N GLY A 189 21.37 -6.57 -13.39
CA GLY A 189 22.36 -5.78 -14.12
C GLY A 189 23.81 -5.95 -13.64
N HIS A 190 24.18 -7.18 -13.26
CA HIS A 190 25.55 -7.60 -12.92
C HIS A 190 26.05 -8.65 -13.92
N ASP A 191 27.37 -8.71 -14.12
CA ASP A 191 28.01 -9.70 -14.98
C ASP A 191 28.36 -10.97 -14.20
N LEU A 192 28.90 -10.82 -12.98
CA LEU A 192 29.25 -11.92 -12.09
C LEU A 192 28.78 -11.60 -10.68
N ALA A 193 28.15 -12.54 -9.99
CA ALA A 193 27.76 -12.42 -8.59
C ALA A 193 28.64 -13.34 -7.73
N LEU A 194 29.15 -12.83 -6.62
CA LEU A 194 29.95 -13.56 -5.64
C LEU A 194 29.20 -13.65 -4.31
N THR A 195 29.26 -14.79 -3.64
CA THR A 195 28.90 -14.93 -2.23
C THR A 195 30.13 -15.33 -1.44
N GLU A 196 30.59 -14.47 -0.53
CA GLU A 196 31.78 -14.72 0.28
C GLU A 196 31.48 -15.70 1.42
N LEU A 197 32.18 -16.84 1.41
CA LEU A 197 32.28 -17.82 2.49
C LEU A 197 33.63 -17.64 3.23
N ASP A 198 33.98 -18.51 4.17
CA ASP A 198 35.25 -18.39 4.91
C ASP A 198 36.48 -18.81 4.09
N ASP A 199 36.34 -19.84 3.27
CA ASP A 199 37.39 -20.47 2.47
C ASP A 199 37.43 -19.97 1.01
N GLY A 200 36.38 -19.28 0.53
CA GLY A 200 36.32 -18.78 -0.83
C GLY A 200 35.02 -18.07 -1.19
N PHE A 201 34.66 -18.14 -2.46
CA PHE A 201 33.51 -17.45 -3.04
C PHE A 201 32.67 -18.43 -3.85
N VAL A 202 31.35 -18.39 -3.67
CA VAL A 202 30.41 -19.00 -4.63
C VAL A 202 30.12 -17.99 -5.73
N LEU A 203 30.24 -18.37 -6.99
CA LEU A 203 30.12 -17.51 -8.17
C LEU A 203 28.98 -17.95 -9.05
N GLU A 204 28.25 -16.96 -9.57
CA GLU A 204 27.19 -17.14 -10.54
C GLU A 204 27.34 -16.10 -11.65
N ALA A 205 27.32 -16.54 -12.91
CA ALA A 205 27.35 -15.65 -14.06
C ALA A 205 25.95 -15.05 -14.33
N GLY A 206 25.88 -13.72 -14.42
CA GLY A 206 24.66 -12.97 -14.75
C GLY A 206 24.57 -12.55 -16.22
N THR A 207 25.68 -12.55 -16.96
CA THR A 207 25.75 -12.21 -18.39
C THR A 207 26.73 -13.13 -19.13
N PRO A 208 26.69 -13.17 -20.49
CA PRO A 208 27.70 -13.87 -21.28
C PRO A 208 29.13 -13.40 -20.99
N ALA A 209 29.34 -12.08 -20.82
CA ALA A 209 30.66 -11.54 -20.47
C ALA A 209 31.14 -12.04 -19.09
N GLY A 210 30.23 -12.17 -18.12
CA GLY A 210 30.53 -12.80 -16.84
C GLY A 210 30.84 -14.29 -16.94
N ALA A 211 30.13 -15.02 -17.81
CA ALA A 211 30.41 -16.43 -18.07
C ALA A 211 31.78 -16.65 -18.73
N GLU A 212 32.18 -15.77 -19.66
CA GLU A 212 33.52 -15.78 -20.27
C GLU A 212 34.62 -15.50 -19.24
N LEU A 213 34.39 -14.54 -18.34
CA LEU A 213 35.32 -14.28 -17.23
C LEU A 213 35.40 -15.48 -16.29
N LEU A 214 34.25 -16.07 -15.93
CA LEU A 214 34.18 -17.24 -15.05
C LEU A 214 34.92 -18.44 -15.63
N ALA A 215 34.83 -18.67 -16.94
CA ALA A 215 35.53 -19.77 -17.62
C ALA A 215 37.06 -19.62 -17.61
N ARG A 216 37.58 -18.40 -17.39
CA ARG A 216 39.03 -18.11 -17.27
C ARG A 216 39.54 -18.21 -15.83
N LEU A 217 38.64 -18.29 -14.85
CA LEU A 217 39.00 -18.41 -13.45
C LEU A 217 39.32 -19.87 -13.09
N PRO A 218 40.22 -20.12 -12.12
CA PRO A 218 40.45 -21.43 -11.54
C PRO A 218 39.32 -21.79 -10.57
N ALA A 219 38.08 -21.78 -11.06
CA ALA A 219 36.88 -22.11 -10.31
C ALA A 219 36.40 -23.54 -10.62
N THR A 220 35.86 -24.23 -9.63
CA THR A 220 35.26 -25.56 -9.77
C THR A 220 33.75 -25.50 -9.56
N ALA A 221 33.01 -26.56 -9.84
CA ALA A 221 31.59 -26.61 -9.50
C ALA A 221 31.42 -26.53 -7.96
N ALA A 222 30.56 -25.63 -7.48
CA ALA A 222 30.29 -25.51 -6.05
C ALA A 222 29.58 -26.77 -5.54
N ASN A 223 30.01 -27.29 -4.39
CA ASN A 223 29.32 -28.41 -3.75
C ASN A 223 28.03 -27.94 -3.05
N LEU A 224 27.22 -28.89 -2.59
CA LEU A 224 25.93 -28.61 -1.96
C LEU A 224 26.10 -27.78 -0.69
N ASP A 225 27.08 -28.09 0.17
CA ASP A 225 27.30 -27.39 1.43
C ASP A 225 27.69 -25.93 1.21
N GLN A 226 28.57 -25.65 0.24
CA GLN A 226 28.95 -24.29 -0.17
C GLN A 226 27.73 -23.52 -0.70
N SER A 227 26.92 -24.15 -1.54
CA SER A 227 25.71 -23.54 -2.11
C SER A 227 24.67 -23.22 -1.03
N VAL A 228 24.46 -24.16 -0.09
CA VAL A 228 23.55 -23.98 1.06
C VAL A 228 24.08 -22.88 1.99
N ALA A 229 25.37 -22.89 2.33
CA ALA A 229 25.99 -21.88 3.18
C ALA A 229 25.87 -20.48 2.58
N ALA A 230 26.07 -20.35 1.26
CA ALA A 230 25.90 -19.09 0.54
C ALA A 230 24.47 -18.56 0.67
N VAL A 231 23.46 -19.39 0.39
CA VAL A 231 22.04 -19.01 0.52
C VAL A 231 21.67 -18.66 1.97
N GLN A 232 22.11 -19.47 2.93
CA GLN A 232 21.83 -19.25 4.35
C GLN A 232 22.45 -17.95 4.88
N ALA A 233 23.68 -17.60 4.46
CA ALA A 233 24.34 -16.37 4.88
C ALA A 233 23.54 -15.12 4.47
N VAL A 234 22.99 -15.10 3.25
CA VAL A 234 22.18 -13.97 2.78
C VAL A 234 20.81 -13.95 3.45
N ALA A 235 20.18 -15.11 3.61
CA ALA A 235 18.89 -15.23 4.30
C ALA A 235 18.99 -14.79 5.78
N ALA A 236 20.07 -15.15 6.47
CA ALA A 236 20.35 -14.69 7.84
C ALA A 236 20.51 -13.17 7.89
N ASN A 237 21.21 -12.58 6.90
CA ASN A 237 21.34 -11.13 6.82
C ASN A 237 20.00 -10.43 6.54
N ARG A 238 19.16 -10.97 5.66
CA ARG A 238 17.79 -10.49 5.42
C ARG A 238 16.97 -10.49 6.70
N ALA A 239 17.01 -11.60 7.47
CA ALA A 239 16.32 -11.71 8.75
C ALA A 239 16.82 -10.66 9.76
N ARG A 240 18.14 -10.42 9.82
CA ARG A 240 18.74 -9.40 10.69
C ARG A 240 18.31 -7.98 10.33
N ILE A 241 18.20 -7.64 9.04
CA ILE A 241 17.71 -6.32 8.61
C ILE A 241 16.21 -6.17 8.97
N GLY A 242 15.42 -7.25 8.84
CA GLY A 242 13.99 -7.25 9.11
C GLY A 242 13.20 -6.40 8.10
N GLN A 243 12.10 -5.80 8.51
CA GLN A 243 11.35 -4.81 7.72
C GLN A 243 11.07 -3.56 8.56
N PRO A 244 12.08 -2.70 8.79
CA PRO A 244 11.94 -1.58 9.71
C PRO A 244 11.01 -0.48 9.20
N LEU A 245 10.58 -0.50 7.94
CA LEU A 245 9.66 0.47 7.34
C LEU A 245 8.60 -0.22 6.47
N GLN A 246 7.32 0.14 6.63
CA GLN A 246 6.24 -0.33 5.77
C GLN A 246 6.00 0.64 4.61
N THR A 247 6.25 0.16 3.39
CA THR A 247 6.23 0.97 2.17
C THR A 247 4.91 0.93 1.42
N ALA A 248 4.02 -0.02 1.75
CA ALA A 248 2.68 -0.09 1.17
C ALA A 248 1.90 1.20 1.42
N GLY A 249 1.34 1.78 0.35
CA GLY A 249 0.62 3.05 0.38
C GLY A 249 1.44 4.25 0.88
N LEU A 250 2.77 4.14 0.98
CA LEU A 250 3.61 5.20 1.54
C LEU A 250 3.56 6.49 0.71
N ARG A 251 3.53 6.36 -0.62
CA ARG A 251 3.39 7.51 -1.54
C ARG A 251 2.19 8.37 -1.16
N ASP A 252 1.00 7.77 -1.13
CA ASP A 252 -0.25 8.51 -0.94
C ASP A 252 -0.36 9.04 0.49
N ARG A 253 0.04 8.24 1.49
CA ARG A 253 0.07 8.66 2.90
C ARG A 253 1.02 9.85 3.11
N LEU A 254 2.19 9.85 2.46
CA LEU A 254 3.16 10.94 2.58
C LEU A 254 2.67 12.22 1.88
N LEU A 255 2.06 12.10 0.70
CA LEU A 255 1.50 13.25 -0.03
C LEU A 255 0.26 13.84 0.65
N ALA A 256 -0.48 13.06 1.43
CA ALA A 256 -1.58 13.57 2.25
C ALA A 256 -1.12 14.42 3.46
N GLN A 257 0.18 14.41 3.79
CA GLN A 257 0.72 14.95 5.04
C GLN A 257 1.75 16.09 4.80
N LEU A 258 1.56 16.90 3.76
CA LEU A 258 2.51 17.96 3.39
C LEU A 258 2.66 19.07 4.45
N GLU A 259 1.63 19.29 5.27
CA GLU A 259 1.62 20.33 6.31
C GLU A 259 1.85 19.76 7.73
N HIS A 260 2.31 18.51 7.84
CA HIS A 260 2.57 17.87 9.13
C HIS A 260 3.67 18.61 9.95
N PRO A 261 3.49 18.82 11.28
CA PRO A 261 4.43 19.62 12.10
C PRO A 261 5.85 19.04 12.14
N ARG A 262 5.99 17.72 11.99
CA ARG A 262 7.29 17.03 11.94
C ARG A 262 8.25 17.58 10.88
N TRP A 263 7.76 18.19 9.79
CA TRP A 263 8.62 18.85 8.81
C TRP A 263 9.45 19.99 9.42
N ALA A 264 8.85 20.76 10.33
CA ALA A 264 9.53 21.84 11.04
C ALA A 264 10.50 21.28 12.10
N GLU A 265 10.12 20.22 12.82
CA GLU A 265 11.00 19.55 13.79
C GLU A 265 12.28 19.00 13.16
N VAL A 266 12.19 18.40 11.97
CA VAL A 266 13.37 17.95 11.23
C VAL A 266 14.20 19.13 10.75
N ALA A 267 13.56 20.18 10.24
CA ALA A 267 14.23 21.38 9.76
C ALA A 267 15.08 22.05 10.85
N ASN A 268 14.61 22.06 12.10
CA ASN A 268 15.34 22.63 13.24
C ASN A 268 16.63 21.86 13.56
N ARG A 269 16.71 20.57 13.20
CA ARG A 269 17.93 19.76 13.33
C ARG A 269 18.80 19.82 12.08
N CYS A 270 18.19 19.98 10.91
CA CYS A 270 18.87 19.85 9.62
C CYS A 270 19.82 21.03 9.31
N LEU A 271 21.11 20.72 9.15
CA LEU A 271 22.13 21.70 8.75
C LEU A 271 22.04 22.14 7.27
N SER A 272 21.15 21.54 6.47
CA SER A 272 21.07 21.75 5.01
C SER A 272 22.40 21.53 4.26
N CYS A 273 23.30 20.71 4.80
CA CYS A 273 24.63 20.44 4.25
C CYS A 273 24.64 19.61 2.95
N GLY A 274 23.50 19.04 2.55
CA GLY A 274 23.36 18.25 1.32
C GLY A 274 23.96 16.84 1.35
N ASN A 275 24.57 16.41 2.45
CA ASN A 275 25.28 15.12 2.50
C ASN A 275 24.35 13.92 2.19
N CYS A 276 23.08 13.99 2.57
CA CYS A 276 22.07 12.98 2.26
C CYS A 276 21.81 12.79 0.75
N THR A 277 22.14 13.79 -0.08
CA THR A 277 22.04 13.72 -1.54
C THR A 277 23.37 13.37 -2.20
N LEU A 278 24.49 13.87 -1.65
CA LEU A 278 25.83 13.63 -2.17
C LEU A 278 26.26 12.16 -1.99
N ALA A 279 26.02 11.59 -0.80
CA ALA A 279 26.30 10.18 -0.52
C ALA A 279 25.26 9.23 -1.15
N CYS A 280 24.13 9.74 -1.65
CA CYS A 280 23.06 8.90 -2.18
C CYS A 280 23.38 8.39 -3.59
N PRO A 281 23.29 7.08 -3.83
CA PRO A 281 23.65 6.48 -5.12
C PRO A 281 22.62 6.78 -6.23
N THR A 282 21.42 7.24 -5.88
CA THR A 282 20.33 7.52 -6.85
C THR A 282 20.03 9.01 -7.01
N CYS A 283 20.63 9.90 -6.22
CA CYS A 283 20.45 11.34 -6.40
C CYS A 283 21.27 11.84 -7.59
N PHE A 284 20.66 12.69 -8.43
CA PHE A 284 21.20 13.09 -9.74
C PHE A 284 21.23 14.61 -9.96
N CYS A 285 20.95 15.41 -8.92
CA CYS A 285 20.96 16.86 -9.02
C CYS A 285 22.33 17.39 -9.45
N THR A 286 22.34 18.33 -10.40
CA THR A 286 23.55 18.98 -10.91
C THR A 286 23.30 20.46 -11.18
N SER A 287 24.38 21.22 -11.19
CA SER A 287 24.43 22.60 -11.69
C SER A 287 25.43 22.68 -12.85
N VAL A 288 25.50 23.84 -13.49
CA VAL A 288 26.50 24.15 -14.52
C VAL A 288 27.34 25.31 -14.02
N GLU A 289 28.64 25.06 -13.86
CA GLU A 289 29.65 26.07 -13.56
C GLU A 289 30.36 26.48 -14.85
N ARG A 290 30.79 27.74 -14.93
CA ARG A 290 31.61 28.24 -16.05
C ARG A 290 32.97 28.66 -15.52
N VAL A 291 34.01 28.08 -16.10
CA VAL A 291 35.41 28.44 -15.82
C VAL A 291 35.95 29.18 -17.04
N THR A 292 36.48 30.38 -16.85
CA THR A 292 37.00 31.22 -17.94
C THR A 292 38.52 31.35 -17.82
N ASP A 293 39.20 31.45 -18.94
CA ASP A 293 40.61 31.84 -18.98
C ASP A 293 40.82 33.27 -18.45
N LEU A 294 42.06 33.61 -18.09
CA LEU A 294 42.39 34.95 -17.58
C LEU A 294 42.15 36.06 -18.63
N ALA A 295 42.21 35.72 -19.91
CA ALA A 295 41.98 36.66 -21.01
C ALA A 295 40.49 36.89 -21.30
N GLY A 296 39.57 36.08 -20.75
CA GLY A 296 38.14 36.17 -21.04
C GLY A 296 37.75 35.69 -22.45
N SER A 297 38.68 35.04 -23.15
CA SER A 297 38.53 34.65 -24.56
C SER A 297 37.92 33.26 -24.71
N GLU A 298 38.13 32.40 -23.71
CA GLU A 298 37.67 31.02 -23.70
C GLU A 298 37.05 30.65 -22.36
N ALA A 299 35.93 29.94 -22.41
CA ALA A 299 35.26 29.42 -21.24
C ALA A 299 34.89 27.95 -21.41
N VAL A 300 34.99 27.18 -20.34
CA VAL A 300 34.53 25.79 -20.25
C VAL A 300 33.30 25.74 -19.36
N ASN A 301 32.20 25.17 -19.87
CA ASN A 301 31.03 24.85 -19.08
C ASN A 301 31.18 23.44 -18.50
N GLU A 302 31.13 23.32 -17.19
CA GLU A 302 31.24 22.05 -16.47
C GLU A 302 29.92 21.72 -15.78
N ARG A 303 29.42 20.51 -15.97
CA ARG A 303 28.37 19.96 -15.12
C ARG A 303 29.00 19.55 -13.80
N VAL A 304 28.45 20.04 -12.70
CA VAL A 304 28.90 19.70 -11.34
C VAL A 304 27.76 19.09 -10.54
N TRP A 305 28.03 18.13 -9.66
CA TRP A 305 27.03 17.68 -8.69
C TRP A 305 26.57 18.86 -7.83
N ASP A 306 25.25 18.93 -7.63
CA ASP A 306 24.63 19.90 -6.75
C ASP A 306 23.63 19.17 -5.85
N SER A 307 23.13 19.87 -4.84
CA SER A 307 22.19 19.36 -3.86
C SER A 307 20.90 20.16 -3.91
N CYS A 308 19.76 19.48 -3.78
CA CYS A 308 18.48 20.16 -3.59
C CYS A 308 18.40 20.95 -2.27
N PHE A 309 19.42 20.85 -1.42
CA PHE A 309 19.58 21.64 -0.20
C PHE A 309 20.42 22.91 -0.40
N SER A 310 21.13 23.06 -1.52
CA SER A 310 22.00 24.21 -1.79
C SER A 310 21.19 25.52 -1.88
N PRO A 311 21.66 26.66 -1.32
CA PRO A 311 20.94 27.93 -1.33
C PRO A 311 20.59 28.51 -2.70
N GLY A 312 21.30 28.10 -3.76
CA GLY A 312 21.03 28.53 -5.14
C GLY A 312 20.13 27.59 -5.94
N PHE A 313 19.86 26.37 -5.45
CA PHE A 313 19.29 25.30 -6.27
C PHE A 313 17.87 25.60 -6.78
N ALA A 314 17.10 26.38 -6.02
CA ALA A 314 15.71 26.73 -6.34
C ALA A 314 15.53 28.22 -6.64
N LYS A 315 16.64 28.95 -6.86
CA LYS A 315 16.61 30.38 -7.15
C LYS A 315 16.18 30.62 -8.60
N VAL A 316 15.20 31.49 -8.77
CA VAL A 316 14.76 32.03 -10.05
C VAL A 316 14.81 33.56 -10.02
N ALA A 317 14.42 34.22 -11.12
CA ALA A 317 14.34 35.68 -11.19
C ALA A 317 13.48 36.29 -10.07
N GLY A 318 12.37 35.64 -9.70
CA GLY A 318 11.47 36.07 -8.62
C GLY A 318 11.91 35.71 -7.19
N GLY A 319 13.09 35.12 -7.00
CA GLY A 319 13.61 34.72 -5.68
C GLY A 319 13.80 33.20 -5.51
N ASP A 320 13.99 32.75 -4.27
CA ASP A 320 14.15 31.33 -3.92
C ASP A 320 12.83 30.76 -3.38
N PHE A 321 12.20 29.88 -4.15
CA PHE A 321 10.95 29.22 -3.75
C PHE A 321 11.13 28.16 -2.64
N ARG A 322 12.37 27.78 -2.31
CA ARG A 322 12.71 26.85 -1.22
C ARG A 322 13.74 27.48 -0.28
N SER A 323 13.47 28.70 0.17
CA SER A 323 14.34 29.47 1.06
C SER A 323 14.56 28.87 2.46
N GLN A 324 13.60 28.08 2.98
CA GLN A 324 13.66 27.50 4.33
C GLN A 324 14.07 26.02 4.31
N PRO A 325 14.86 25.55 5.31
CA PRO A 325 15.26 24.13 5.41
C PRO A 325 14.08 23.15 5.37
N LYS A 326 12.93 23.49 5.98
CA LYS A 326 11.72 22.64 5.95
C LYS A 326 11.21 22.39 4.53
N HIS A 327 11.27 23.39 3.65
CA HIS A 327 10.81 23.25 2.27
C HIS A 327 11.76 22.36 1.46
N ARG A 328 13.08 22.50 1.68
CA ARG A 328 14.11 21.66 1.03
C ARG A 328 14.02 20.21 1.48
N TYR A 329 13.89 19.98 2.79
CA TYR A 329 13.75 18.63 3.35
C TYR A 329 12.45 17.97 2.91
N ARG A 330 11.32 18.67 2.98
CA ARG A 330 10.03 18.17 2.48
C ARG A 330 10.13 17.79 1.01
N GLN A 331 10.65 18.68 0.16
CA GLN A 331 10.84 18.39 -1.27
C GLN A 331 11.73 17.16 -1.49
N TRP A 332 12.84 17.05 -0.75
CA TRP A 332 13.74 15.90 -0.88
C TRP A 332 13.04 14.59 -0.49
N LEU A 333 12.37 14.56 0.67
CA LEU A 333 11.74 13.33 1.16
C LEU A 333 10.54 12.92 0.30
N THR A 334 9.67 13.87 -0.06
CA THR A 334 8.51 13.60 -0.92
C THR A 334 8.93 13.22 -2.33
N HIS A 335 9.96 13.86 -2.90
CA HIS A 335 10.51 13.44 -4.19
C HIS A 335 10.99 12.00 -4.11
N LYS A 336 11.83 11.69 -3.11
CA LYS A 336 12.46 10.37 -2.98
C LYS A 336 11.48 9.21 -2.76
N PHE A 337 10.47 9.41 -1.92
CA PHE A 337 9.58 8.35 -1.45
C PHE A 337 8.17 8.39 -2.05
N ALA A 338 7.78 9.49 -2.69
CA ALA A 338 6.46 9.65 -3.30
C ALA A 338 6.52 10.00 -4.79
N SER A 339 6.86 11.24 -5.17
CA SER A 339 6.67 11.69 -6.56
C SER A 339 7.63 11.06 -7.58
N TRP A 340 8.67 10.37 -7.13
CA TRP A 340 9.47 9.46 -7.97
C TRP A 340 8.62 8.38 -8.66
N TRP A 341 7.55 7.89 -8.02
CA TRP A 341 6.63 6.93 -8.65
C TRP A 341 5.94 7.52 -9.88
N ASP A 342 5.61 8.81 -9.82
CA ASP A 342 4.94 9.52 -10.91
C ASP A 342 5.90 9.79 -12.08
N GLN A 343 7.17 10.02 -11.77
CA GLN A 343 8.20 10.35 -12.77
C GLN A 343 8.86 9.12 -13.40
N PHE A 344 9.09 8.07 -12.61
CA PHE A 344 9.96 6.96 -13.00
C PHE A 344 9.36 5.57 -12.69
N GLY A 345 8.13 5.51 -12.15
CA GLY A 345 7.45 4.24 -11.85
C GLY A 345 8.06 3.44 -10.69
N SER A 346 8.92 4.04 -9.87
CA SER A 346 9.53 3.38 -8.71
C SER A 346 9.82 4.38 -7.58
N SER A 347 10.13 3.90 -6.38
CA SER A 347 10.78 4.76 -5.38
C SER A 347 12.20 5.14 -5.83
N GLY A 348 12.66 6.33 -5.46
CA GLY A 348 14.05 6.74 -5.64
C GLY A 348 14.99 6.21 -4.54
N CYS A 349 14.48 5.57 -3.49
CA CYS A 349 15.27 5.03 -2.38
C CYS A 349 15.54 3.54 -2.54
N THR A 350 16.79 3.11 -2.27
CA THR A 350 17.20 1.69 -2.27
C THR A 350 17.43 1.11 -0.87
N GLY A 351 17.13 1.87 0.19
CA GLY A 351 17.28 1.41 1.58
C GLY A 351 18.72 1.13 2.01
N CYS A 352 19.71 1.69 1.31
CA CYS A 352 21.14 1.46 1.59
C CYS A 352 21.64 2.11 2.90
N GLY A 353 20.87 3.01 3.52
CA GLY A 353 21.20 3.60 4.83
C GLY A 353 22.22 4.74 4.82
N ARG A 354 22.95 5.01 3.73
CA ARG A 354 23.99 6.07 3.67
C ARG A 354 23.53 7.44 4.15
N CYS A 355 22.34 7.88 3.72
CA CYS A 355 21.80 9.18 4.12
C CYS A 355 21.51 9.29 5.63
N ILE A 356 21.37 8.15 6.32
CA ILE A 356 21.20 8.07 7.78
C ILE A 356 22.58 8.04 8.45
N THR A 357 23.46 7.15 8.00
CA THR A 357 24.83 6.99 8.53
C THR A 357 25.62 8.28 8.48
N PHE A 358 25.61 8.96 7.33
CA PHE A 358 26.42 10.15 7.10
C PHE A 358 25.67 11.46 7.36
N CYS A 359 24.49 11.42 7.99
CA CYS A 359 23.85 12.64 8.45
C CYS A 359 24.58 13.17 9.70
N PRO A 360 25.22 14.35 9.68
CA PRO A 360 26.00 14.84 10.84
C PRO A 360 25.15 15.08 12.10
N VAL A 361 23.84 15.21 11.94
CA VAL A 361 22.86 15.41 13.02
C VAL A 361 21.97 14.20 13.25
N GLY A 362 22.31 13.05 12.67
CA GLY A 362 21.64 11.77 12.93
C GLY A 362 20.18 11.69 12.48
N ILE A 363 19.76 12.41 11.44
CA ILE A 363 18.39 12.28 10.91
C ILE A 363 18.21 10.89 10.28
N ASP A 364 17.28 10.11 10.82
CA ASP A 364 16.88 8.81 10.29
C ASP A 364 15.57 8.93 9.50
N VAL A 365 15.67 8.78 8.17
CA VAL A 365 14.49 8.86 7.28
C VAL A 365 13.40 7.86 7.64
N ARG A 366 13.73 6.72 8.25
CA ARG A 366 12.74 5.71 8.64
C ARG A 366 11.88 6.23 9.79
N GLU A 367 12.50 6.90 10.75
CA GLU A 367 11.79 7.55 11.85
C GLU A 367 10.91 8.68 11.34
N GLU A 368 11.44 9.52 10.45
CA GLU A 368 10.67 10.63 9.90
C GLU A 368 9.49 10.16 9.05
N LEU A 369 9.67 9.12 8.23
CA LEU A 369 8.58 8.52 7.46
C LEU A 369 7.52 7.90 8.36
N LYS A 370 7.90 7.21 9.45
CA LYS A 370 6.94 6.66 10.41
C LYS A 370 6.17 7.75 11.15
N ALA A 371 6.83 8.85 11.49
CA ALA A 371 6.20 9.97 12.19
C ALA A 371 5.23 10.75 11.30
N ILE A 372 5.62 11.02 10.05
CA ILE A 372 4.81 11.82 9.10
C ILE A 372 3.71 10.98 8.46
N ALA A 373 4.05 9.76 8.05
CA ALA A 373 3.18 8.84 7.35
C ALA A 373 3.20 7.48 8.08
N PRO A 374 2.53 7.36 9.24
CA PRO A 374 2.50 6.11 9.98
C PRO A 374 1.83 5.01 9.17
N ALA A 375 2.30 3.78 9.35
CA ALA A 375 1.68 2.62 8.74
C ALA A 375 0.21 2.55 9.16
N GLN A 376 -0.68 2.51 8.18
CA GLN A 376 -2.07 2.16 8.46
C GLN A 376 -2.18 0.64 8.36
N PRO A 377 -2.94 0.00 9.27
CA PRO A 377 -3.31 -1.40 9.08
C PRO A 377 -3.90 -1.53 7.67
N ARG A 378 -3.38 -2.48 6.89
CA ARG A 378 -4.12 -2.89 5.70
C ARG A 378 -5.43 -3.45 6.23
N PRO A 379 -6.60 -2.90 5.86
CA PRO A 379 -7.85 -3.44 6.36
C PRO A 379 -7.91 -4.91 5.96
N ASP A 380 -8.16 -5.79 6.93
CA ASP A 380 -8.23 -7.21 6.66
C ASP A 380 -9.22 -7.44 5.53
N VAL A 381 -8.79 -8.16 4.49
CA VAL A 381 -9.74 -8.70 3.52
C VAL A 381 -10.44 -9.82 4.27
N PRO A 382 -11.74 -9.72 4.54
CA PRO A 382 -12.43 -10.78 5.26
C PRO A 382 -12.25 -12.07 4.48
N LYS A 383 -11.82 -13.13 5.17
CA LYS A 383 -11.82 -14.47 4.58
C LYS A 383 -13.25 -14.95 4.60
N PHE A 384 -13.82 -15.16 3.41
CA PHE A 384 -15.16 -15.70 3.27
C PHE A 384 -15.08 -17.21 3.12
N GLU A 385 -15.94 -17.93 3.85
CA GLU A 385 -16.23 -19.32 3.49
C GLU A 385 -17.03 -19.33 2.18
N PRO A 386 -16.69 -20.20 1.22
CA PRO A 386 -17.47 -20.34 0.00
C PRO A 386 -18.94 -20.63 0.32
N ILE A 387 -19.85 -19.95 -0.37
CA ILE A 387 -21.29 -20.23 -0.27
C ILE A 387 -21.51 -21.65 -0.81
N ALA A 388 -22.13 -22.53 -0.02
CA ALA A 388 -22.43 -23.89 -0.42
C ALA A 388 -23.20 -23.93 -1.76
N ASP A 389 -22.91 -24.93 -2.60
CA ASP A 389 -23.42 -25.01 -3.98
C ASP A 389 -24.97 -25.02 -4.03
N ASP A 390 -25.62 -25.56 -3.01
CA ASP A 390 -27.09 -25.61 -2.88
C ASP A 390 -27.74 -24.21 -2.76
N ARG A 391 -27.07 -23.25 -2.11
CA ARG A 391 -27.52 -21.86 -1.98
C ARG A 391 -27.25 -21.00 -3.21
N GLN A 392 -26.42 -21.47 -4.16
CA GLN A 392 -26.11 -20.76 -5.40
C GLN A 392 -27.15 -21.01 -6.50
N ALA A 393 -27.82 -22.17 -6.46
CA ALA A 393 -28.91 -22.48 -7.39
C ALA A 393 -30.20 -21.71 -7.04
N TYR A 394 -31.13 -21.64 -7.99
CA TYR A 394 -32.49 -21.20 -7.68
C TYR A 394 -33.34 -22.41 -7.27
N ALA A 395 -33.90 -22.37 -6.06
CA ALA A 395 -34.95 -23.28 -5.61
C ALA A 395 -36.34 -22.70 -5.93
N THR A 396 -37.33 -23.57 -6.15
CA THR A 396 -38.71 -23.14 -6.37
C THR A 396 -39.43 -23.01 -5.04
N ALA A 397 -40.02 -21.84 -4.77
CA ALA A 397 -40.85 -21.62 -3.60
C ALA A 397 -42.30 -21.30 -4.01
N ARG A 398 -43.27 -21.73 -3.20
CA ARG A 398 -44.70 -21.44 -3.42
C ARG A 398 -45.16 -20.33 -2.49
N ILE A 399 -45.91 -19.37 -3.02
CA ILE A 399 -46.60 -18.34 -2.23
C ILE A 399 -47.78 -18.99 -1.53
N VAL A 400 -47.77 -19.07 -0.20
CA VAL A 400 -48.85 -19.67 0.61
C VAL A 400 -49.73 -18.63 1.29
N ALA A 401 -49.23 -17.42 1.48
CA ALA A 401 -50.02 -16.29 1.97
C ALA A 401 -49.45 -14.97 1.43
N ARG A 402 -50.31 -13.95 1.38
CA ARG A 402 -49.94 -12.58 1.07
C ARG A 402 -50.65 -11.62 2.01
N HIS A 403 -49.96 -10.56 2.42
CA HIS A 403 -50.50 -9.52 3.28
C HIS A 403 -50.10 -8.16 2.72
N ALA A 404 -51.08 -7.31 2.42
CA ALA A 404 -50.83 -5.96 1.97
C ALA A 404 -50.50 -5.08 3.19
N GLU A 405 -49.25 -4.62 3.29
CA GLU A 405 -48.79 -3.78 4.41
C GLU A 405 -49.15 -2.31 4.15
N THR A 406 -48.97 -1.85 2.91
CA THR A 406 -49.30 -0.49 2.45
C THR A 406 -49.88 -0.54 1.04
N HIS A 407 -50.18 0.62 0.46
CA HIS A 407 -50.62 0.76 -0.93
C HIS A 407 -49.62 0.23 -1.98
N ASP A 408 -48.33 0.16 -1.65
CA ASP A 408 -47.25 -0.23 -2.58
C ASP A 408 -46.32 -1.32 -2.03
N THR A 409 -46.58 -1.84 -0.83
CA THR A 409 -45.73 -2.84 -0.15
C THR A 409 -46.55 -4.05 0.29
N THR A 410 -46.07 -5.25 -0.06
CA THR A 410 -46.73 -6.52 0.26
C THR A 410 -45.74 -7.48 0.91
N THR A 411 -46.17 -8.15 1.98
CA THR A 411 -45.46 -9.28 2.58
C THR A 411 -45.96 -10.58 1.95
N LEU A 412 -45.05 -11.35 1.36
CA LEU A 412 -45.31 -12.68 0.80
C LEU A 412 -44.75 -13.74 1.74
N GLN A 413 -45.56 -14.75 2.04
CA GLN A 413 -45.11 -15.96 2.73
C GLN A 413 -44.81 -17.04 1.71
N LEU A 414 -43.55 -17.48 1.68
CA LEU A 414 -43.08 -18.55 0.84
C LEU A 414 -42.93 -19.84 1.66
N ALA A 415 -43.19 -20.98 1.02
CA ALA A 415 -43.00 -22.32 1.59
C ALA A 415 -42.45 -23.30 0.53
N GLY A 416 -42.03 -24.49 0.98
CA GLY A 416 -41.47 -25.53 0.12
C GLY A 416 -39.99 -25.34 -0.23
N LEU A 417 -39.28 -24.52 0.55
CA LEU A 417 -37.83 -24.36 0.46
C LEU A 417 -37.11 -25.43 1.29
N ASP A 418 -35.92 -25.84 0.87
CA ASP A 418 -35.06 -26.69 1.70
C ASP A 418 -34.41 -25.90 2.86
N ALA A 419 -33.75 -26.63 3.75
CA ALA A 419 -33.05 -26.04 4.88
C ALA A 419 -31.91 -25.09 4.46
N ALA A 420 -31.30 -25.29 3.28
CA ALA A 420 -30.23 -24.43 2.81
C ALA A 420 -30.72 -22.99 2.57
N HIS A 421 -31.98 -22.84 2.14
CA HIS A 421 -32.61 -21.55 1.87
C HIS A 421 -33.31 -20.92 3.10
N THR A 422 -33.47 -21.66 4.20
CA THR A 422 -34.12 -21.18 5.43
C THR A 422 -33.19 -21.07 6.64
N ASP A 423 -31.96 -21.56 6.53
CA ASP A 423 -30.93 -21.47 7.56
C ASP A 423 -30.04 -20.22 7.41
N GLY A 424 -30.70 -19.06 7.33
CA GLY A 424 -30.07 -17.75 7.30
C GLY A 424 -30.20 -16.98 8.63
N GLY A 425 -29.48 -15.86 8.70
CA GLY A 425 -29.47 -14.92 9.82
C GLY A 425 -30.13 -13.58 9.49
N PRO A 426 -30.39 -12.75 10.52
CA PRO A 426 -30.95 -11.41 10.34
C PRO A 426 -30.14 -10.56 9.36
N GLY A 427 -30.80 -9.80 8.47
CA GLY A 427 -30.13 -8.87 7.55
C GLY A 427 -29.57 -9.48 6.26
N GLN A 428 -29.65 -10.81 6.11
CA GLN A 428 -29.40 -11.46 4.82
C GLN A 428 -30.59 -11.28 3.87
N PHE A 429 -30.32 -11.53 2.59
CA PHE A 429 -31.29 -11.35 1.51
C PHE A 429 -31.27 -12.56 0.56
N VAL A 430 -32.31 -12.66 -0.27
CA VAL A 430 -32.42 -13.64 -1.34
C VAL A 430 -32.58 -12.95 -2.69
N MET A 431 -32.18 -13.62 -3.76
CA MET A 431 -32.54 -13.22 -5.13
C MET A 431 -33.87 -13.89 -5.48
N VAL A 432 -34.87 -13.09 -5.86
CA VAL A 432 -36.18 -13.56 -6.31
C VAL A 432 -36.27 -13.46 -7.83
N ALA A 433 -36.44 -14.58 -8.51
CA ALA A 433 -36.45 -14.67 -9.97
C ALA A 433 -37.83 -15.06 -10.54
N LEU A 434 -38.14 -14.47 -11.70
CA LEU A 434 -39.26 -14.81 -12.56
C LEU A 434 -38.78 -15.00 -14.01
N PRO A 435 -39.40 -15.88 -14.83
CA PRO A 435 -38.91 -16.23 -16.17
C PRO A 435 -38.67 -15.07 -17.17
N ASN A 436 -39.30 -13.91 -16.96
CA ASN A 436 -39.22 -12.76 -17.87
C ASN A 436 -38.82 -11.45 -17.17
N HIS A 437 -38.28 -11.53 -15.96
CA HIS A 437 -37.84 -10.35 -15.20
C HIS A 437 -36.43 -10.57 -14.65
N PRO A 438 -35.61 -9.51 -14.56
CA PRO A 438 -34.36 -9.60 -13.82
C PRO A 438 -34.64 -9.99 -12.36
N ALA A 439 -33.76 -10.80 -11.78
CA ALA A 439 -33.90 -11.20 -10.40
C ALA A 439 -33.78 -9.97 -9.47
N ALA A 440 -34.63 -9.91 -8.45
CA ALA A 440 -34.63 -8.83 -7.48
C ALA A 440 -33.96 -9.28 -6.18
N ALA A 441 -33.01 -8.50 -5.67
CA ALA A 441 -32.46 -8.70 -4.34
C ALA A 441 -33.45 -8.22 -3.27
N ILE A 442 -33.94 -9.12 -2.44
CA ILE A 442 -34.97 -8.86 -1.43
C ILE A 442 -34.51 -9.36 -0.07
N SER A 443 -34.44 -8.45 0.90
CA SER A 443 -34.14 -8.77 2.30
C SER A 443 -35.18 -9.74 2.87
N VAL A 444 -34.71 -10.74 3.63
CA VAL A 444 -35.60 -11.68 4.31
C VAL A 444 -36.17 -11.00 5.56
N SER A 445 -37.49 -10.83 5.62
CA SER A 445 -38.15 -10.16 6.76
C SER A 445 -38.46 -11.09 7.93
N ARG A 446 -38.52 -12.41 7.69
CA ARG A 446 -38.53 -13.46 8.73
C ARG A 446 -38.19 -14.82 8.12
N TYR A 447 -37.44 -15.67 8.83
CA TYR A 447 -37.26 -17.07 8.46
C TYR A 447 -38.33 -17.92 9.18
N LEU A 448 -39.06 -18.74 8.44
CA LEU A 448 -40.12 -19.62 8.95
C LEU A 448 -39.65 -21.07 8.82
N LYS A 449 -38.84 -21.52 9.78
CA LYS A 449 -38.29 -22.89 9.76
C LYS A 449 -39.42 -23.94 9.88
N PRO A 450 -39.31 -25.09 9.18
CA PRO A 450 -38.13 -25.53 8.44
C PRO A 450 -38.05 -25.08 6.96
N ASP A 451 -39.16 -24.68 6.33
CA ASP A 451 -39.27 -24.66 4.86
C ASP A 451 -39.81 -23.35 4.26
N GLY A 452 -39.92 -22.28 5.05
CA GLY A 452 -40.50 -21.02 4.60
C GLY A 452 -39.73 -19.77 4.98
N LEU A 453 -40.12 -18.66 4.36
CA LEU A 453 -39.61 -17.32 4.66
C LEU A 453 -40.65 -16.24 4.31
N LEU A 454 -40.53 -15.10 4.96
CA LEU A 454 -41.30 -13.90 4.66
C LEU A 454 -40.44 -12.91 3.89
N LEU A 455 -40.99 -12.38 2.80
CA LEU A 455 -40.39 -11.30 2.02
C LEU A 455 -41.35 -10.11 2.00
N THR A 456 -40.90 -8.96 2.49
CA THR A 456 -41.68 -7.71 2.44
C THR A 456 -41.15 -6.84 1.31
N ILE A 457 -41.93 -6.71 0.24
CA ILE A 457 -41.48 -6.19 -1.06
C ILE A 457 -42.29 -4.94 -1.40
N ARG A 458 -41.60 -3.83 -1.69
CA ARG A 458 -42.19 -2.63 -2.30
C ARG A 458 -42.18 -2.75 -3.81
N ALA A 459 -43.30 -2.43 -4.45
CA ALA A 459 -43.46 -2.35 -5.90
C ALA A 459 -42.73 -1.12 -6.48
N ALA A 460 -41.40 -1.16 -6.47
CA ALA A 460 -40.53 -0.07 -6.92
C ALA A 460 -40.18 -0.09 -8.42
N GLY A 461 -40.40 -1.23 -9.10
CA GLY A 461 -40.08 -1.37 -10.52
C GLY A 461 -40.80 -2.58 -11.14
N PRO A 462 -40.57 -2.87 -12.44
CA PRO A 462 -41.31 -3.90 -13.17
C PRO A 462 -41.21 -5.30 -12.55
N ALA A 463 -40.01 -5.71 -12.13
CA ALA A 463 -39.80 -7.02 -11.52
C ALA A 463 -40.49 -7.15 -10.16
N THR A 464 -40.31 -6.19 -9.25
CA THR A 464 -40.94 -6.23 -7.92
C THR A 464 -42.45 -6.08 -7.99
N LYS A 465 -42.98 -5.29 -8.94
CA LYS A 465 -44.40 -5.19 -9.21
C LYS A 465 -44.99 -6.54 -9.65
N ALA A 466 -44.34 -7.20 -10.63
CA ALA A 466 -44.78 -8.51 -11.08
C ALA A 466 -44.76 -9.55 -9.94
N ILE A 467 -43.76 -9.52 -9.06
CA ILE A 467 -43.66 -10.42 -7.91
C ILE A 467 -44.82 -10.22 -6.92
N VAL A 468 -45.14 -8.99 -6.52
CA VAL A 468 -46.18 -8.73 -5.50
C VAL A 468 -47.61 -8.91 -6.03
N GLU A 469 -47.80 -8.88 -7.34
CA GLU A 469 -49.08 -9.11 -7.99
C GLU A 469 -49.45 -10.61 -8.07
N LEU A 470 -48.49 -11.51 -7.84
CA LEU A 470 -48.73 -12.95 -7.91
C LEU A 470 -49.80 -13.42 -6.89
N PRO A 471 -50.67 -14.35 -7.29
CA PRO A 471 -51.67 -14.92 -6.40
C PRO A 471 -51.06 -15.97 -5.47
N VAL A 472 -51.78 -16.27 -4.38
CA VAL A 472 -51.49 -17.46 -3.56
C VAL A 472 -51.55 -18.71 -4.45
N GLY A 473 -50.59 -19.61 -4.27
CA GLY A 473 -50.40 -20.79 -5.10
C GLY A 473 -49.37 -20.62 -6.23
N ALA A 474 -49.04 -19.39 -6.62
CA ALA A 474 -47.99 -19.14 -7.61
C ALA A 474 -46.59 -19.49 -7.06
N THR A 475 -45.64 -19.69 -7.98
CA THR A 475 -44.26 -20.05 -7.65
C THR A 475 -43.26 -18.99 -8.10
N VAL A 476 -42.14 -18.90 -7.37
CA VAL A 476 -41.02 -18.00 -7.65
C VAL A 476 -39.70 -18.76 -7.49
N GLY A 477 -38.66 -18.32 -8.20
CA GLY A 477 -37.31 -18.82 -7.97
C GLY A 477 -36.63 -18.06 -6.83
N ILE A 478 -36.02 -18.77 -5.89
CA ILE A 478 -35.29 -18.21 -4.74
C ILE A 478 -33.86 -18.70 -4.76
N ARG A 479 -32.89 -17.77 -4.67
CA ARG A 479 -31.47 -18.07 -4.44
C ARG A 479 -31.00 -17.39 -3.16
N GLY A 480 -30.22 -18.08 -2.36
CA GLY A 480 -29.71 -17.61 -1.08
C GLY A 480 -30.32 -18.37 0.11
N PRO A 481 -30.21 -17.86 1.34
CA PRO A 481 -29.81 -16.50 1.68
C PRO A 481 -28.32 -16.24 1.43
N VAL A 482 -28.02 -15.02 1.03
CA VAL A 482 -26.66 -14.52 0.75
C VAL A 482 -26.39 -13.22 1.51
N GLY A 483 -25.12 -12.83 1.53
CA GLY A 483 -24.63 -11.65 2.23
C GLY A 483 -24.38 -11.86 3.72
N ILE A 484 -23.72 -10.88 4.33
CA ILE A 484 -23.45 -10.74 5.75
C ILE A 484 -24.63 -10.02 6.40
N GLY A 485 -25.17 -10.66 7.43
CA GLY A 485 -26.28 -10.17 8.22
C GLY A 485 -25.90 -9.19 9.34
N TRP A 486 -26.90 -8.79 10.13
CA TRP A 486 -26.71 -7.97 11.32
C TRP A 486 -26.01 -8.77 12.42
N PRO A 487 -24.85 -8.32 12.92
CA PRO A 487 -24.28 -8.89 14.14
C PRO A 487 -25.14 -8.45 15.32
N HIS A 488 -25.24 -9.26 16.37
CA HIS A 488 -26.02 -8.91 17.58
C HIS A 488 -25.19 -9.07 18.86
N GLU A 489 -24.19 -9.92 18.83
CA GLU A 489 -23.20 -10.18 19.88
C GLU A 489 -22.46 -8.91 20.33
N PRO A 490 -22.06 -7.96 19.44
CA PRO A 490 -21.41 -6.72 19.87
C PRO A 490 -22.26 -5.84 20.81
N ALA A 491 -23.58 -6.08 20.84
CA ALA A 491 -24.54 -5.38 21.69
C ALA A 491 -24.84 -6.09 23.02
N TYR A 492 -24.25 -7.25 23.30
CA TYR A 492 -24.40 -7.90 24.61
C TYR A 492 -23.91 -7.00 25.74
N GLY A 493 -24.73 -6.83 26.78
CA GLY A 493 -24.46 -5.95 27.92
C GLY A 493 -24.56 -4.44 27.62
N LYS A 494 -25.04 -4.07 26.43
CA LYS A 494 -25.13 -2.68 25.96
C LYS A 494 -26.55 -2.27 25.66
N ASP A 495 -26.78 -0.96 25.58
CA ASP A 495 -28.00 -0.41 25.03
C ASP A 495 -28.05 -0.63 23.51
N VAL A 496 -29.25 -0.86 22.98
CA VAL A 496 -29.48 -1.07 21.55
C VAL A 496 -30.30 0.10 21.01
N VAL A 497 -29.83 0.65 19.88
CA VAL A 497 -30.56 1.68 19.15
C VAL A 497 -30.81 1.20 17.74
N VAL A 498 -32.07 1.03 17.38
CA VAL A 498 -32.49 0.68 16.02
C VAL A 498 -33.10 1.92 15.38
N VAL A 499 -32.60 2.31 14.21
CA VAL A 499 -33.11 3.45 13.46
C VAL A 499 -33.52 2.99 12.07
N THR A 500 -34.78 3.23 11.71
CA THR A 500 -35.29 2.75 10.44
C THR A 500 -36.34 3.65 9.80
N GLY A 501 -36.44 3.57 8.47
CA GLY A 501 -37.37 4.36 7.67
C GLY A 501 -38.08 3.52 6.60
N GLY A 502 -39.42 3.58 6.58
CA GLY A 502 -40.26 2.91 5.59
C GLY A 502 -39.96 1.41 5.49
N THR A 503 -39.60 0.95 4.28
CA THR A 503 -39.25 -0.46 3.97
C THR A 503 -37.98 -0.94 4.65
N GLY A 504 -37.15 -0.04 5.19
CA GLY A 504 -35.95 -0.41 5.95
C GLY A 504 -36.26 -1.19 7.23
N LEU A 505 -37.51 -1.27 7.69
CA LEU A 505 -37.87 -2.08 8.85
C LEU A 505 -37.86 -3.59 8.51
N ALA A 506 -38.13 -3.95 7.26
CA ALA A 506 -38.15 -5.34 6.80
C ALA A 506 -36.85 -6.10 7.09
N PRO A 507 -35.64 -5.63 6.69
CA PRO A 507 -34.38 -6.32 7.01
C PRO A 507 -34.01 -6.32 8.50
N LEU A 508 -34.57 -5.40 9.30
CA LEU A 508 -34.31 -5.31 10.74
C LEU A 508 -35.28 -6.18 11.56
N ARG A 509 -36.42 -6.57 11.00
CA ARG A 509 -37.44 -7.36 11.71
C ARG A 509 -36.89 -8.68 12.30
N PRO A 510 -36.07 -9.49 11.60
CA PRO A 510 -35.48 -10.69 12.22
C PRO A 510 -34.49 -10.36 13.35
N LEU A 511 -33.85 -9.19 13.30
CA LEU A 511 -32.94 -8.73 14.37
C LEU A 511 -33.75 -8.30 15.60
N LEU A 512 -34.89 -7.64 15.40
CA LEU A 512 -35.84 -7.33 16.48
C LEU A 512 -36.37 -8.62 17.12
N ASP A 513 -36.78 -9.62 16.32
CA ASP A 513 -37.20 -10.93 16.83
C ASP A 513 -36.11 -11.57 17.71
N ARG A 514 -34.85 -11.47 17.30
CA ARG A 514 -33.68 -11.93 18.08
C ARG A 514 -33.53 -11.18 19.40
N PHE A 515 -33.67 -9.86 19.39
CA PHE A 515 -33.61 -9.05 20.61
C PHE A 515 -34.74 -9.35 21.60
N ILE A 516 -35.92 -9.73 21.10
CA ILE A 516 -37.04 -10.18 21.93
C ILE A 516 -36.72 -11.53 22.55
N ALA A 517 -36.30 -12.50 21.72
CA ALA A 517 -35.99 -13.86 22.17
C ALA A 517 -34.85 -13.89 23.20
N GLU A 518 -33.88 -12.98 23.08
CA GLU A 518 -32.69 -12.92 23.94
C GLU A 518 -32.67 -11.67 24.82
N ARG A 519 -33.84 -11.13 25.18
CA ARG A 519 -34.02 -9.84 25.85
C ARG A 519 -33.09 -9.60 27.04
N ALA A 520 -32.82 -10.63 27.84
CA ALA A 520 -31.97 -10.55 29.04
C ALA A 520 -30.50 -10.21 28.76
N LYS A 521 -30.02 -10.37 27.51
CA LYS A 521 -28.63 -10.08 27.13
C LYS A 521 -28.37 -8.61 26.79
N PHE A 522 -29.41 -7.78 26.69
CA PHE A 522 -29.33 -6.40 26.23
C PHE A 522 -29.83 -5.42 27.30
N GLY A 523 -29.30 -4.19 27.27
CA GLY A 523 -29.76 -3.07 28.09
C GLY A 523 -31.12 -2.54 27.64
N ALA A 524 -31.27 -1.23 27.55
CA ALA A 524 -32.45 -0.62 26.96
C ALA A 524 -32.43 -0.79 25.43
N ILE A 525 -33.58 -1.12 24.83
CA ILE A 525 -33.72 -1.26 23.38
C ILE A 525 -34.67 -0.17 22.88
N ARG A 526 -34.14 0.74 22.07
CA ARG A 526 -34.87 1.88 21.51
C ARG A 526 -35.05 1.71 20.02
N LEU A 527 -36.26 1.95 19.53
CA LEU A 527 -36.61 1.89 18.11
C LEU A 527 -37.10 3.26 17.63
N PHE A 528 -36.30 3.90 16.78
CA PHE A 528 -36.68 5.12 16.07
C PHE A 528 -37.21 4.75 14.68
N TYR A 529 -38.52 4.89 14.47
CA TYR A 529 -39.16 4.53 13.21
C TYR A 529 -39.76 5.74 12.50
N GLY A 530 -39.34 5.95 11.25
CA GLY A 530 -39.83 7.00 10.35
C GLY A 530 -40.69 6.47 9.21
N ALA A 531 -41.85 7.09 8.99
CA ALA A 531 -42.67 6.90 7.80
C ALA A 531 -43.16 8.27 7.30
N ARG A 532 -43.44 8.41 5.99
CA ARG A 532 -43.90 9.68 5.41
C ARG A 532 -45.29 10.05 5.93
N THR A 533 -46.19 9.06 5.97
CA THR A 533 -47.53 9.16 6.53
C THR A 533 -47.82 7.96 7.43
N ALA A 534 -48.89 8.00 8.22
CA ALA A 534 -49.34 6.85 8.99
C ALA A 534 -49.69 5.63 8.09
N ALA A 535 -50.18 5.87 6.88
CA ALA A 535 -50.51 4.81 5.91
C ALA A 535 -49.28 4.19 5.22
N ASP A 536 -48.09 4.76 5.43
CA ASP A 536 -46.81 4.20 4.95
C ASP A 536 -46.09 3.36 6.04
N MET A 537 -46.71 3.15 7.21
CA MET A 537 -46.13 2.32 8.26
C MET A 537 -46.23 0.83 7.91
N LEU A 538 -45.16 0.09 8.18
CA LEU A 538 -45.12 -1.37 8.05
C LEU A 538 -45.29 -2.05 9.41
N PHE A 539 -45.92 -3.22 9.42
CA PHE A 539 -46.05 -4.06 10.61
C PHE A 539 -46.71 -3.36 11.81
N THR A 540 -47.70 -2.50 11.55
CA THR A 540 -48.35 -1.66 12.56
C THR A 540 -48.86 -2.46 13.76
N GLU A 541 -49.48 -3.61 13.53
CA GLU A 541 -49.96 -4.50 14.60
C GLU A 541 -48.81 -4.99 15.52
N GLU A 542 -47.64 -5.31 14.96
CA GLU A 542 -46.48 -5.73 15.74
C GLU A 542 -45.88 -4.55 16.52
N LEU A 543 -45.76 -3.38 15.89
CA LEU A 543 -45.25 -2.16 16.52
C LEU A 543 -46.13 -1.73 17.70
N GLU A 544 -47.46 -1.73 17.52
CA GLU A 544 -48.40 -1.38 18.59
C GLU A 544 -48.36 -2.39 19.74
N ARG A 545 -48.24 -3.69 19.43
CA ARG A 545 -48.06 -4.72 20.44
C ARG A 545 -46.78 -4.51 21.23
N TRP A 546 -45.64 -4.31 20.56
CA TRP A 546 -44.35 -4.11 21.23
C TRP A 546 -44.33 -2.84 22.08
N ASP A 547 -44.98 -1.77 21.61
CA ASP A 547 -45.11 -0.51 22.34
C ASP A 547 -45.96 -0.66 23.61
N ARG A 548 -47.10 -1.35 23.49
CA ARG A 548 -48.02 -1.63 24.60
C ARG A 548 -47.41 -2.56 25.63
N ASP A 549 -46.73 -3.61 25.18
CA ASP A 549 -46.14 -4.62 26.05
C ASP A 549 -44.79 -4.16 26.64
N GLY A 550 -44.31 -2.95 26.30
CA GLY A 550 -43.09 -2.35 26.85
C GLY A 550 -41.80 -3.07 26.43
N VAL A 551 -41.85 -3.83 25.33
CA VAL A 551 -40.74 -4.64 24.84
C VAL A 551 -39.61 -3.75 24.30
N PHE A 552 -40.00 -2.68 23.61
CA PHE A 552 -39.11 -1.67 23.05
C PHE A 552 -39.58 -0.27 23.45
N ASP A 553 -38.64 0.64 23.62
CA ASP A 553 -38.93 2.07 23.68
C ASP A 553 -39.06 2.60 22.25
N ILE A 554 -40.30 2.65 21.74
CA ILE A 554 -40.58 3.01 20.35
C ILE A 554 -40.90 4.49 20.25
N THR A 555 -40.06 5.20 19.50
CA THR A 555 -40.32 6.58 19.09
C THR A 555 -40.78 6.60 17.63
N CYS A 556 -42.08 6.78 17.43
CA CYS A 556 -42.67 6.96 16.11
C CYS A 556 -43.84 7.95 16.18
N ARG A 557 -43.81 8.99 15.34
CA ARG A 557 -44.82 10.05 15.31
C ARG A 557 -46.25 9.53 15.06
N TRP A 558 -46.38 8.40 14.40
CA TRP A 558 -47.65 7.91 13.87
C TRP A 558 -48.33 6.88 14.78
N LEU A 559 -47.65 6.36 15.80
CA LEU A 559 -48.24 5.42 16.77
C LEU A 559 -49.27 6.11 17.68
N ALA A 560 -50.32 5.40 18.05
CA ALA A 560 -51.46 5.92 18.83
C ALA A 560 -51.04 6.62 20.13
N ARG A 561 -50.08 6.04 20.87
CA ARG A 561 -49.55 6.61 22.14
C ARG A 561 -48.91 7.99 21.97
N HIS A 562 -48.34 8.28 20.80
CA HIS A 562 -47.69 9.55 20.48
C HIS A 562 -48.66 10.58 19.87
N GLN A 563 -49.89 10.18 19.52
CA GLN A 563 -50.94 11.07 19.03
C GLN A 563 -51.74 11.75 20.17
N ALA A 564 -51.72 11.19 21.38
CA ALA A 564 -52.50 11.66 22.54
C ALA A 564 -51.72 12.63 23.45
N GLY A 565 -51.42 13.85 22.98
CA GLY A 565 -51.43 15.04 23.84
C GLY A 565 -50.41 15.22 24.98
N THR A 566 -49.17 14.71 24.92
CA THR A 566 -48.12 15.09 25.89
C THR A 566 -46.78 15.41 25.21
N GLY A 567 -46.49 16.68 24.93
CA GLY A 567 -45.12 17.22 24.77
C GLY A 567 -44.18 16.67 23.67
N GLY A 568 -44.51 15.57 22.98
CA GLY A 568 -43.75 14.99 21.87
C GLY A 568 -44.17 15.52 20.50
N GLY A 569 -44.93 16.62 20.48
CA GLY A 569 -45.41 17.27 19.27
C GLY A 569 -44.31 18.06 18.57
N ALA A 570 -44.11 17.73 17.29
CA ALA A 570 -43.40 18.48 16.24
C ALA A 570 -41.86 18.33 16.14
N GLY A 571 -41.41 17.41 15.28
CA GLY A 571 -39.99 17.25 14.91
C GLY A 571 -39.68 16.26 13.75
N ARG A 572 -40.26 16.51 12.57
CA ARG A 572 -39.86 16.24 11.15
C ARG A 572 -39.06 14.98 10.67
N SER A 573 -38.27 14.23 11.45
CA SER A 573 -37.49 13.06 10.96
C SER A 573 -36.95 12.17 12.09
N THR A 574 -36.48 10.94 11.78
CA THR A 574 -35.79 10.04 12.74
C THR A 574 -34.59 10.70 13.43
N VAL A 575 -33.87 11.56 12.72
CA VAL A 575 -32.76 12.37 13.24
C VAL A 575 -33.22 13.30 14.37
N SER A 576 -34.32 14.02 14.14
CA SER A 576 -34.86 14.91 15.17
C SER A 576 -35.34 14.11 16.38
N ALA A 577 -35.95 12.94 16.18
CA ALA A 577 -36.36 12.06 17.29
C ALA A 577 -35.16 11.63 18.15
N ILE A 578 -34.04 11.26 17.52
CA ILE A 578 -32.78 10.93 18.20
C ILE A 578 -32.30 12.09 19.08
N HIS A 579 -32.39 13.33 18.60
CA HIS A 579 -31.94 14.53 19.31
C HIS A 579 -32.85 14.96 20.47
N HIS A 580 -34.13 14.61 20.47
CA HIS A 580 -35.07 15.02 21.54
C HIS A 580 -35.33 13.92 22.57
N ALA A 581 -35.08 12.66 22.24
CA ALA A 581 -35.23 11.56 23.19
C ALA A 581 -34.18 11.66 24.32
N SER A 582 -34.58 11.32 25.55
CA SER A 582 -33.67 11.29 26.70
C SER A 582 -32.93 9.94 26.76
N TRP A 583 -31.68 9.92 26.30
CA TRP A 583 -30.83 8.72 26.32
C TRP A 583 -29.34 9.08 26.11
N ASP A 584 -28.45 8.18 26.55
CA ASP A 584 -26.99 8.29 26.38
C ASP A 584 -26.47 7.18 25.44
N GLY A 585 -25.69 7.59 24.43
CA GLY A 585 -25.10 6.70 23.44
C GLY A 585 -23.72 6.15 23.81
N ALA A 586 -23.12 6.59 24.91
CA ALA A 586 -21.77 6.16 25.32
C ALA A 586 -21.62 4.64 25.49
N ASN A 587 -22.70 3.94 25.85
CA ASN A 587 -22.76 2.47 25.97
C ASN A 587 -23.74 1.82 24.99
N ALA A 588 -24.02 2.46 23.84
CA ALA A 588 -24.98 1.94 22.86
C ALA A 588 -24.31 1.33 21.62
N VAL A 589 -25.01 0.38 20.98
CA VAL A 589 -24.74 -0.10 19.62
C VAL A 589 -25.93 0.23 18.75
N ALA A 590 -25.67 0.81 17.58
CA ALA A 590 -26.70 1.28 16.66
C ALA A 590 -26.81 0.42 15.40
N TYR A 591 -28.04 0.13 14.99
CA TYR A 591 -28.40 -0.57 13.75
C TYR A 591 -29.29 0.33 12.91
N VAL A 592 -28.83 0.70 11.72
CA VAL A 592 -29.47 1.73 10.89
C VAL A 592 -29.81 1.17 9.51
N CYS A 593 -31.08 1.24 9.12
CA CYS A 593 -31.51 0.80 7.79
C CYS A 593 -32.57 1.73 7.20
N GLY A 594 -32.36 2.16 5.96
CA GLY A 594 -33.35 2.90 5.19
C GLY A 594 -32.67 3.62 4.03
N PRO A 595 -33.30 4.67 3.47
CA PRO A 595 -32.69 5.46 2.40
C PRO A 595 -31.30 5.97 2.81
N GLU A 596 -30.31 5.91 1.90
CA GLU A 596 -28.90 6.21 2.22
C GLU A 596 -28.71 7.61 2.83
N ARG A 597 -29.39 8.63 2.28
CA ARG A 597 -29.41 9.99 2.84
C ARG A 597 -29.95 10.05 4.28
N MET A 598 -30.92 9.20 4.61
CA MET A 598 -31.41 9.09 5.99
C MET A 598 -30.33 8.46 6.87
N MET A 599 -29.71 7.37 6.41
CA MET A 599 -28.66 6.70 7.16
C MET A 599 -27.48 7.64 7.44
N GLU A 600 -27.00 8.38 6.44
CA GLU A 600 -25.96 9.41 6.58
C GLU A 600 -26.30 10.41 7.69
N ALA A 601 -27.47 11.05 7.59
CA ALA A 601 -27.92 12.02 8.60
C ALA A 601 -28.08 11.39 9.99
N THR A 602 -28.57 10.15 10.07
CA THR A 602 -28.67 9.38 11.31
C THR A 602 -27.30 9.10 11.92
N THR A 603 -26.29 8.72 11.13
CA THR A 603 -24.95 8.44 11.66
C THR A 603 -24.32 9.67 12.31
N ILE A 604 -24.57 10.87 11.75
CA ILE A 604 -24.14 12.15 12.33
C ILE A 604 -24.87 12.41 13.67
N ALA A 605 -26.19 12.19 13.70
CA ALA A 605 -27.00 12.37 14.91
C ALA A 605 -26.57 11.44 16.05
N LEU A 606 -26.26 10.18 15.73
CA LEU A 606 -25.77 9.17 16.67
C LEU A 606 -24.39 9.55 17.23
N ALA A 607 -23.49 10.07 16.39
CA ALA A 607 -22.20 10.58 16.85
C ALA A 607 -22.36 11.74 17.84
N GLY A 608 -23.31 12.65 17.58
CA GLY A 608 -23.69 13.72 18.51
C GLY A 608 -24.25 13.24 19.86
N ARG A 609 -24.64 11.97 19.97
CA ARG A 609 -25.07 11.30 21.20
C ARG A 609 -24.01 10.37 21.80
N GLY A 610 -22.79 10.35 21.25
CA GLY A 610 -21.67 9.56 21.78
C GLY A 610 -21.56 8.14 21.23
N VAL A 611 -22.36 7.75 20.23
CA VAL A 611 -22.19 6.45 19.56
C VAL A 611 -21.07 6.56 18.52
N THR A 612 -19.95 5.87 18.78
CA THR A 612 -18.78 5.90 17.90
C THR A 612 -18.99 5.07 16.63
N ARG A 613 -18.27 5.40 15.54
CA ARG A 613 -18.42 4.74 14.23
C ARG A 613 -18.18 3.24 14.25
N ASP A 614 -17.35 2.73 15.16
CA ASP A 614 -17.11 1.29 15.36
C ASP A 614 -18.30 0.55 16.00
N ARG A 615 -19.29 1.29 16.51
CA ARG A 615 -20.52 0.78 17.14
C ARG A 615 -21.78 1.07 16.34
N VAL A 616 -21.64 1.57 15.11
CA VAL A 616 -22.77 1.81 14.19
C VAL A 616 -22.68 0.80 13.05
N TYR A 617 -23.78 0.08 12.81
CA TYR A 617 -23.96 -0.81 11.67
C TYR A 617 -25.01 -0.22 10.73
N VAL A 618 -24.70 -0.23 9.44
CA VAL A 618 -25.59 0.22 8.36
C VAL A 618 -25.80 -0.91 7.37
N THR A 619 -26.89 -0.88 6.61
CA THR A 619 -27.10 -1.79 5.47
C THR A 619 -27.15 -1.01 4.18
N LEU A 620 -26.44 -1.50 3.15
CA LEU A 620 -26.32 -0.83 1.86
C LEU A 620 -27.08 -1.58 0.78
N GLU A 621 -27.68 -0.83 -0.13
CA GLU A 621 -28.32 -1.36 -1.33
C GLU A 621 -27.63 -0.82 -2.58
N ARG A 622 -27.36 -1.70 -3.55
CA ARG A 622 -26.81 -1.38 -4.88
C ARG A 622 -27.46 -2.30 -5.90
N HIS A 623 -27.20 -2.06 -7.19
CA HIS A 623 -27.70 -2.94 -8.25
C HIS A 623 -27.04 -4.33 -8.14
N MET A 624 -27.83 -5.36 -7.83
CA MET A 624 -27.35 -6.73 -7.66
C MET A 624 -28.00 -7.63 -8.71
N GLU A 625 -27.19 -8.20 -9.61
CA GLU A 625 -27.68 -9.18 -10.59
C GLU A 625 -27.42 -10.62 -10.15
N CYS A 626 -26.15 -10.95 -9.87
CA CYS A 626 -25.80 -12.32 -9.51
C CYS A 626 -26.15 -12.68 -8.06
N GLY A 627 -26.03 -11.72 -7.13
CA GLY A 627 -26.13 -11.95 -5.68
C GLY A 627 -24.95 -12.71 -5.05
N LEU A 628 -23.90 -13.04 -5.82
CA LEU A 628 -22.83 -13.98 -5.44
C LEU A 628 -21.42 -13.36 -5.46
N GLY A 629 -21.29 -12.08 -5.81
CA GLY A 629 -20.00 -11.38 -5.90
C GLY A 629 -19.20 -11.66 -7.18
N PHE A 630 -19.82 -12.23 -8.22
CA PHE A 630 -19.15 -12.59 -9.46
C PHE A 630 -19.20 -11.49 -10.54
N CYS A 631 -20.30 -10.76 -10.64
CA CYS A 631 -20.54 -9.83 -11.77
C CYS A 631 -20.03 -8.40 -11.55
N GLY A 632 -19.78 -7.98 -10.31
CA GLY A 632 -19.33 -6.62 -9.99
C GLY A 632 -20.39 -5.50 -10.05
N HIS A 633 -21.64 -5.75 -10.46
CA HIS A 633 -22.69 -4.70 -10.51
C HIS A 633 -22.94 -4.00 -9.17
N CYS A 634 -22.77 -4.72 -8.06
CA CYS A 634 -22.93 -4.17 -6.72
C CYS A 634 -21.60 -3.65 -6.13
N GLN A 635 -20.60 -3.36 -6.96
CA GLN A 635 -19.33 -2.87 -6.46
C GLN A 635 -19.49 -1.44 -5.92
N MET A 636 -18.92 -1.20 -4.75
CA MET A 636 -18.80 0.13 -4.15
C MET A 636 -17.39 0.26 -3.57
N GLY A 637 -16.56 1.07 -4.22
CA GLY A 637 -15.11 1.10 -3.95
C GLY A 637 -14.47 -0.30 -4.00
N ARG A 638 -14.03 -0.81 -2.84
CA ARG A 638 -13.40 -2.13 -2.71
C ARG A 638 -14.36 -3.28 -2.39
N PHE A 639 -15.63 -2.98 -2.11
CA PHE A 639 -16.61 -3.94 -1.61
C PHE A 639 -17.54 -4.40 -2.72
N PHE A 640 -17.91 -5.67 -2.73
CA PHE A 640 -19.09 -6.17 -3.42
C PHE A 640 -20.23 -6.27 -2.41
N ILE A 641 -21.23 -5.40 -2.47
CA ILE A 641 -22.28 -5.31 -1.44
C ILE A 641 -23.01 -6.64 -1.21
N CYS A 642 -23.21 -7.46 -2.25
CA CYS A 642 -23.86 -8.78 -2.09
C CYS A 642 -23.02 -9.84 -1.35
N ARG A 643 -21.69 -9.69 -1.31
CA ARG A 643 -20.75 -10.66 -0.73
C ARG A 643 -20.16 -10.16 0.58
N ASP A 644 -19.65 -8.92 0.55
CA ASP A 644 -18.96 -8.27 1.67
C ASP A 644 -19.95 -7.57 2.61
N GLY A 645 -21.20 -7.41 2.19
CA GLY A 645 -22.32 -6.86 2.96
C GLY A 645 -23.56 -7.73 2.77
N PRO A 646 -24.79 -7.19 2.85
CA PRO A 646 -25.12 -5.77 2.74
C PRO A 646 -24.91 -4.99 4.03
N VAL A 647 -24.77 -5.67 5.17
CA VAL A 647 -24.54 -5.03 6.46
C VAL A 647 -23.05 -4.74 6.66
N PHE A 648 -22.73 -3.50 7.03
CA PHE A 648 -21.37 -3.05 7.31
C PHE A 648 -21.29 -2.32 8.65
N ARG A 649 -20.17 -2.49 9.35
CA ARG A 649 -19.78 -1.54 10.40
C ARG A 649 -19.33 -0.23 9.75
N LEU A 650 -19.78 0.90 10.26
CA LEU A 650 -19.53 2.22 9.67
C LEU A 650 -18.03 2.60 9.64
N SER A 651 -17.24 2.10 10.59
CA SER A 651 -15.77 2.27 10.56
C SER A 651 -15.12 1.64 9.33
N ASP A 652 -15.66 0.51 8.86
CA ASP A 652 -15.02 -0.32 7.83
C ASP A 652 -15.21 0.29 6.43
N LEU A 653 -16.28 1.07 6.27
CA LEU A 653 -16.57 1.85 5.07
C LEU A 653 -15.68 3.10 4.93
N GLY A 654 -15.03 3.58 6.00
CA GLY A 654 -14.18 4.79 5.93
C GLY A 654 -14.88 5.96 5.23
N ASP A 655 -14.22 6.50 4.20
CA ASP A 655 -14.67 7.66 3.41
C ASP A 655 -15.53 7.29 2.19
N VAL A 656 -15.84 6.00 1.97
CA VAL A 656 -16.70 5.60 0.84
C VAL A 656 -18.19 5.75 1.14
N PHE A 657 -18.59 5.72 2.42
CA PHE A 657 -19.98 5.88 2.81
C PHE A 657 -20.47 7.32 2.60
N GLY A 658 -21.57 7.50 1.86
CA GLY A 658 -22.16 8.80 1.54
C GLY A 658 -21.42 9.60 0.46
N ARG A 659 -20.49 8.96 -0.27
CA ARG A 659 -19.75 9.61 -1.36
C ARG A 659 -20.42 9.34 -2.70
N GLU A 660 -20.87 10.40 -3.38
CA GLU A 660 -21.44 10.27 -4.74
C GLU A 660 -20.40 9.73 -5.74
N GLY A 661 -20.84 8.78 -6.57
CA GLY A 661 -20.03 8.20 -7.66
C GLY A 661 -19.02 7.12 -7.25
N VAL A 662 -19.13 6.55 -6.04
CA VAL A 662 -18.25 5.49 -5.51
C VAL A 662 -18.94 4.15 -5.38
#